data_AF-A0AAE3EAK1-F1
#
_entry.id   AF-A0AAE3EAK1-F1
#
_cell.length_a   1.000
_cell.length_b   1.000
_cell.length_c   1.000
_cell.angle_alpha   90.00
_cell.angle_beta   90.00
_cell.angle_gamma   90.00
#
_symmetry.space_group_name_H-M   'P 1'
#
loop_
_entity.id
_entity.type
_entity.pdbx_description
1 polymer ?
#
loop_
_entity_poly.entity_id
_entity_poly.type
_entity_poly.pdbx_seq_one_letter_code
_entity_poly.pdbx_strand_id
1 'polypeptide(L)'
;MSVLTDLIYGGSNAVAGLTEGAVNDAIAKHGADTKVAFPDTAYFLPTIYAATGVKVKTLGDLPACVGVLKSLISNKEDLGEALNAGLATAVGAEILEALKYVESENPYENEAGIGFVPDPIIRSLGVPLVTGDIPGVAVVLGKADQTEDVVKVVKDYQSKGIMTFLVGGVIDQCIEGGVKMGLELRVIPLGHEVTAVTHVVTVAIRAALIFGALEPGNLPALLAYTKDRVPAFVNTFGEIDSVVVSAGAGAIALGFPVVVDVDLGENQVPGALESVTDHTMTVKKSLELRNIKIKVTELPIPVAFAAAFEGEIIRRSDMHTEFSSHANPTCELVCTTPADEVEDHKITVVGQDIDAGGELALATIVKVAGEKMQADFESVIERKIHAWFNYMEGVMHTGQRNLIRIRVSNAAYEAGLRLNHFGEVLYNMIMDEFDSVVDKCEVTFYTEADKVQEILDTKAMPTYNARDDRLASLTDESVDEFYTCILCQSFAPSHCCVVTPERLGLCGAVSWLDAKATKELTPTGPCQPIKKIGCTDERTGAYTEVNKVVEQATQGAVNQVTLYSLIEDPMTSCGCFECICGVEPASNGVVVVNREYKGMTPTGMTFGELASMTGGGVQTPGFMGHGRHFIASKKFISAEGGIQRIVWMPKELKDDVADRLNKTAKELYGIDNFTDMICDETIACDTEEVLNFLTEKGHPALTMDPIM
;
A
#
# COMPACT_ATOMS: atom_id res chain seq x y z
N MET A 1 -27.31 -37.27 19.15
CA MET A 1 -26.54 -36.13 18.64
C MET A 1 -25.12 -36.23 19.17
N SER A 2 -24.13 -35.90 18.34
CA SER A 2 -22.76 -35.72 18.83
C SER A 2 -22.70 -34.49 19.74
N VAL A 3 -21.76 -34.47 20.69
CA VAL A 3 -21.57 -33.31 21.59
C VAL A 3 -21.32 -32.03 20.79
N LEU A 4 -20.56 -32.13 19.69
CA LEU A 4 -20.32 -31.01 18.78
C LEU A 4 -21.60 -30.47 18.12
N THR A 5 -22.47 -31.35 17.60
CA THR A 5 -23.74 -30.91 16.98
C THR A 5 -24.65 -30.22 17.99
N ASP A 6 -24.68 -30.69 19.25
CA ASP A 6 -25.46 -30.05 20.31
C ASP A 6 -24.92 -28.67 20.67
N LEU A 7 -23.60 -28.50 20.72
CA LEU A 7 -22.95 -27.21 20.98
C LEU A 7 -23.24 -26.21 19.86
N ILE A 8 -23.13 -26.63 18.60
CA ILE A 8 -23.39 -25.75 17.44
C ILE A 8 -24.85 -25.27 17.45
N TYR A 9 -25.82 -26.19 17.54
CA TYR A 9 -27.23 -25.81 17.57
C TYR A 9 -27.59 -25.02 18.84
N GLY A 10 -27.01 -25.36 19.99
CA GLY A 10 -27.18 -24.59 21.22
C GLY A 10 -26.76 -23.13 21.05
N GLY A 11 -25.60 -22.89 20.45
CA GLY A 11 -25.10 -21.55 20.13
C GLY A 11 -25.96 -20.84 19.10
N SER A 12 -26.30 -21.50 17.98
CA SER A 12 -27.13 -20.91 16.92
C SER A 12 -28.51 -20.50 17.42
N ASN A 13 -29.15 -21.32 18.25
CA ASN A 13 -30.46 -20.99 18.85
C ASN A 13 -30.34 -19.84 19.85
N ALA A 14 -29.26 -19.78 20.65
CA ALA A 14 -29.02 -18.68 21.57
C ALA A 14 -28.86 -17.35 20.81
N VAL A 15 -28.02 -17.33 19.77
CA VAL A 15 -27.83 -16.14 18.92
C VAL A 15 -29.12 -15.75 18.21
N ALA A 16 -29.90 -16.71 17.69
CA ALA A 16 -31.19 -16.43 17.08
C ALA A 16 -32.17 -15.75 18.03
N GLY A 17 -32.25 -16.22 19.27
CA GLY A 17 -33.11 -15.64 20.31
C GLY A 17 -32.66 -14.24 20.73
N LEU A 18 -31.36 -14.04 20.94
CA LEU A 18 -30.76 -12.74 21.24
C LEU A 18 -31.01 -11.72 20.12
N THR A 19 -30.81 -12.14 18.87
CA THR A 19 -31.00 -11.29 17.69
C THR A 19 -32.46 -10.87 17.54
N GLU A 20 -33.41 -11.79 17.70
CA GLU A 20 -34.84 -11.46 17.63
C GLU A 20 -35.24 -10.45 18.71
N GLY A 21 -34.79 -10.65 19.94
CA GLY A 21 -35.03 -9.71 21.04
C GLY A 21 -34.48 -8.32 20.72
N ALA A 22 -33.20 -8.24 20.33
CA ALA A 22 -32.53 -6.99 20.02
C ALA A 22 -33.20 -6.22 18.85
N VAL A 23 -33.62 -6.92 17.80
CA VAL A 23 -34.33 -6.31 16.67
C VAL A 23 -35.69 -5.75 17.11
N ASN A 24 -36.45 -6.51 17.89
CA ASN A 24 -37.74 -6.06 18.40
C ASN A 24 -37.60 -4.83 19.31
N ASP A 25 -36.60 -4.84 20.20
CA ASP A 25 -36.31 -3.73 21.10
C ASP A 25 -35.85 -2.48 20.33
N ALA A 26 -34.99 -2.64 19.32
CA ALA A 26 -34.55 -1.55 18.47
C ALA A 26 -35.71 -0.93 17.67
N ILE A 27 -36.58 -1.75 17.09
CA ILE A 27 -37.79 -1.28 16.38
C ILE A 27 -38.71 -0.53 17.35
N ALA A 28 -38.91 -1.06 18.57
CA ALA A 28 -39.75 -0.41 19.57
C ALA A 28 -39.17 0.94 20.03
N LYS A 29 -37.84 1.05 20.13
CA LYS A 29 -37.13 2.25 20.58
C LYS A 29 -37.02 3.32 19.49
N HIS A 30 -36.66 2.93 18.27
CA HIS A 30 -36.29 3.86 17.19
C HIS A 30 -37.28 3.91 16.03
N GLY A 31 -38.25 2.99 15.97
CA GLY A 31 -39.22 2.89 14.88
C GLY A 31 -38.70 2.11 13.66
N ALA A 32 -39.62 1.45 12.95
CA ALA A 32 -39.28 0.55 11.83
C ALA A 32 -38.65 1.26 10.61
N ASP A 33 -38.92 2.55 10.42
CA ASP A 33 -38.38 3.32 9.29
C ASP A 33 -36.94 3.82 9.52
N THR A 34 -36.37 3.62 10.70
CA THR A 34 -35.00 4.05 11.02
C THR A 34 -33.98 3.30 10.18
N LYS A 35 -33.05 4.07 9.59
CA LYS A 35 -32.01 3.56 8.70
C LYS A 35 -31.06 2.62 9.47
N VAL A 36 -30.67 1.53 8.81
CA VAL A 36 -29.65 0.58 9.27
C VAL A 36 -28.62 0.44 8.16
N ALA A 37 -27.36 0.74 8.44
CA ALA A 37 -26.28 0.61 7.48
C ALA A 37 -24.93 0.54 8.20
N PHE A 38 -23.98 -0.19 7.62
CA PHE A 38 -22.57 -0.01 7.93
C PHE A 38 -21.99 1.19 7.17
N PRO A 39 -20.92 1.82 7.69
CA PRO A 39 -20.26 2.93 7.00
C PRO A 39 -19.56 2.44 5.73
N ASP A 40 -19.55 3.28 4.69
CA ASP A 40 -18.72 3.13 3.50
C ASP A 40 -18.77 1.75 2.83
N THR A 41 -19.97 1.19 2.71
CA THR A 41 -20.22 -0.04 1.94
C THR A 41 -21.37 0.10 0.95
N ALA A 42 -21.17 -0.43 -0.26
CA ALA A 42 -22.20 -0.56 -1.28
C ALA A 42 -23.03 -1.85 -1.11
N TYR A 43 -22.67 -2.70 -0.15
CA TYR A 43 -23.19 -4.06 0.01
C TYR A 43 -24.19 -4.23 1.17
N PHE A 44 -24.75 -3.13 1.68
CA PHE A 44 -25.77 -3.11 2.74
C PHE A 44 -25.30 -3.83 4.00
N LEU A 45 -26.00 -4.89 4.43
CA LEU A 45 -25.51 -5.89 5.36
C LEU A 45 -24.93 -7.05 4.52
N PRO A 46 -23.59 -7.13 4.37
CA PRO A 46 -22.99 -7.93 3.31
C PRO A 46 -23.30 -9.43 3.38
N THR A 47 -23.37 -10.01 4.57
CA THR A 47 -23.64 -11.45 4.77
C THR A 47 -25.07 -11.77 4.32
N ILE A 48 -26.05 -10.99 4.78
CA ILE A 48 -27.45 -11.12 4.36
C ILE A 48 -27.60 -10.87 2.85
N TYR A 49 -27.00 -9.80 2.34
CA TYR A 49 -27.11 -9.43 0.94
C TYR A 49 -26.50 -10.49 0.02
N ALA A 50 -25.33 -11.02 0.35
CA ALA A 50 -24.68 -12.06 -0.43
C ALA A 50 -25.48 -13.37 -0.41
N ALA A 51 -26.05 -13.75 0.74
CA ALA A 51 -26.80 -14.99 0.88
C ALA A 51 -28.19 -14.94 0.25
N THR A 52 -28.88 -13.79 0.29
CA THR A 52 -30.32 -13.69 -0.06
C THR A 52 -30.63 -12.72 -1.20
N GLY A 53 -29.71 -11.82 -1.56
CA GLY A 53 -29.95 -10.71 -2.48
C GLY A 53 -30.79 -9.56 -1.89
N VAL A 54 -31.23 -9.68 -0.64
CA VAL A 54 -32.06 -8.67 0.04
C VAL A 54 -31.21 -7.49 0.48
N LYS A 55 -31.64 -6.29 0.09
CA LYS A 55 -31.01 -5.02 0.47
C LYS A 55 -31.69 -4.49 1.73
N VAL A 56 -31.12 -4.80 2.89
CA VAL A 56 -31.57 -4.26 4.17
C VAL A 56 -31.24 -2.76 4.24
N LYS A 57 -32.23 -1.92 4.51
CA LYS A 57 -32.08 -0.46 4.58
C LYS A 57 -32.62 0.13 5.87
N THR A 58 -33.64 -0.49 6.46
CA THR A 58 -34.27 0.00 7.70
C THR A 58 -34.44 -1.11 8.73
N LEU A 59 -34.70 -0.73 9.98
CA LEU A 59 -34.98 -1.69 11.07
C LEU A 59 -36.17 -2.60 10.73
N GLY A 60 -37.16 -2.10 9.99
CA GLY A 60 -38.33 -2.86 9.54
C GLY A 60 -38.02 -4.00 8.56
N ASP A 61 -36.85 -4.02 7.94
CA ASP A 61 -36.40 -5.11 7.07
C ASP A 61 -35.84 -6.30 7.86
N LEU A 62 -35.38 -6.08 9.09
CA LEU A 62 -34.67 -7.08 9.91
C LEU A 62 -35.52 -8.27 10.38
N PRO A 63 -36.83 -8.13 10.73
CA PRO A 63 -37.64 -9.28 11.15
C PRO A 63 -37.71 -10.40 10.11
N ALA A 64 -37.75 -10.06 8.81
CA ALA A 64 -37.69 -11.05 7.75
C ALA A 64 -36.34 -11.76 7.70
N CYS A 65 -35.25 -11.03 7.93
CA CYS A 65 -33.88 -11.57 8.00
C CYS A 65 -33.71 -12.52 9.20
N VAL A 66 -34.30 -12.20 10.36
CA VAL A 66 -34.37 -13.09 11.53
C VAL A 66 -35.14 -14.37 11.21
N GLY A 67 -36.21 -14.28 10.42
CA GLY A 67 -36.92 -15.45 9.91
C GLY A 67 -36.04 -16.36 9.06
N VAL A 68 -35.24 -15.78 8.15
CA VAL A 68 -34.25 -16.52 7.34
C VAL A 68 -33.19 -17.17 8.21
N LEU A 69 -32.62 -16.41 9.17
CA LEU A 69 -31.65 -16.92 10.14
C LEU A 69 -32.17 -18.17 10.84
N LYS A 70 -33.38 -18.10 11.40
CA LYS A 70 -34.00 -19.25 12.10
C LYS A 70 -34.23 -20.45 11.19
N SER A 71 -34.49 -20.22 9.91
CA SER A 71 -34.70 -21.32 8.94
C SER A 71 -33.43 -22.13 8.65
N LEU A 72 -32.25 -21.57 8.90
CA LEU A 72 -30.95 -22.25 8.75
C LEU A 72 -30.63 -23.19 9.92
N ILE A 73 -31.41 -23.15 11.00
CA ILE A 73 -31.19 -23.95 12.20
C ILE A 73 -32.10 -25.18 12.17
N SER A 74 -31.63 -26.25 11.51
CA SER A 74 -32.46 -27.45 11.27
C SER A 74 -32.72 -28.29 12.53
N ASN A 75 -31.83 -28.23 13.53
CA ASN A 75 -31.81 -29.09 14.72
C ASN A 75 -31.83 -30.60 14.39
N LYS A 76 -31.36 -30.99 13.19
CA LYS A 76 -31.23 -32.39 12.80
C LYS A 76 -29.87 -32.94 13.20
N GLU A 77 -29.83 -34.24 13.50
CA GLU A 77 -28.59 -34.97 13.80
C GLU A 77 -27.80 -35.29 12.51
N ASP A 78 -27.33 -34.23 11.84
CA ASP A 78 -26.46 -34.27 10.68
C ASP A 78 -25.40 -33.17 10.81
N LEU A 79 -24.12 -33.53 10.62
CA LEU A 79 -23.01 -32.59 10.81
C LEU A 79 -23.00 -31.48 9.75
N GLY A 80 -23.38 -31.79 8.50
CA GLY A 80 -23.45 -30.78 7.44
C GLY A 80 -24.54 -29.75 7.70
N GLU A 81 -25.71 -30.20 8.13
CA GLU A 81 -26.82 -29.34 8.56
C GLU A 81 -26.46 -28.52 9.80
N ALA A 82 -25.69 -29.09 10.75
CA ALA A 82 -25.22 -28.36 11.93
C ALA A 82 -24.20 -27.27 11.54
N LEU A 83 -23.25 -27.57 10.66
CA LEU A 83 -22.29 -26.57 10.15
C LEU A 83 -22.99 -25.42 9.44
N ASN A 84 -24.03 -25.71 8.65
CA ASN A 84 -24.86 -24.68 8.03
C ASN A 84 -25.60 -23.79 9.04
N ALA A 85 -25.95 -24.31 10.22
CA ALA A 85 -26.51 -23.50 11.30
C ALA A 85 -25.52 -22.48 11.87
N GLY A 86 -24.21 -22.65 11.63
CA GLY A 86 -23.20 -21.63 11.91
C GLY A 86 -23.33 -20.39 11.02
N LEU A 87 -23.87 -20.51 9.79
CA LEU A 87 -24.20 -19.35 8.95
C LEU A 87 -25.32 -18.51 9.59
N ALA A 88 -26.24 -19.13 10.32
CA ALA A 88 -27.25 -18.41 11.09
C ALA A 88 -26.60 -17.51 12.15
N THR A 89 -25.55 -18.01 12.81
CA THR A 89 -24.77 -17.26 13.80
C THR A 89 -24.03 -16.09 13.16
N ALA A 90 -23.44 -16.26 11.97
CA ALA A 90 -22.83 -15.16 11.22
C ALA A 90 -23.85 -14.06 10.88
N VAL A 91 -25.05 -14.44 10.40
CA VAL A 91 -26.14 -13.48 10.14
C VAL A 91 -26.60 -12.78 11.42
N GLY A 92 -26.74 -13.51 12.52
CA GLY A 92 -27.14 -12.94 13.81
C GLY A 92 -26.11 -11.93 14.33
N ALA A 93 -24.82 -12.28 14.25
CA ALA A 93 -23.74 -11.38 14.60
C ALA A 93 -23.73 -10.12 13.72
N GLU A 94 -23.95 -10.24 12.41
CA GLU A 94 -24.06 -9.08 11.51
C GLU A 94 -25.23 -8.16 11.89
N ILE A 95 -26.40 -8.72 12.22
CA ILE A 95 -27.55 -7.93 12.66
C ILE A 95 -27.24 -7.22 13.98
N LEU A 96 -26.70 -7.93 14.97
CA LEU A 96 -26.35 -7.35 16.28
C LEU A 96 -25.31 -6.22 16.14
N GLU A 97 -24.29 -6.41 15.30
CA GLU A 97 -23.32 -5.35 15.00
C GLU A 97 -23.95 -4.17 14.27
N ALA A 98 -24.82 -4.41 13.29
CA ALA A 98 -25.53 -3.34 12.60
C ALA A 98 -26.40 -2.51 13.55
N LEU A 99 -27.00 -3.14 14.57
CA LEU A 99 -27.74 -2.43 15.61
C LEU A 99 -26.85 -1.53 16.47
N LYS A 100 -25.58 -1.86 16.70
CA LYS A 100 -24.62 -0.94 17.35
C LYS A 100 -24.43 0.34 16.53
N TYR A 101 -24.35 0.21 15.20
CA TYR A 101 -24.25 1.35 14.28
C TYR A 101 -25.55 2.17 14.16
N VAL A 102 -26.69 1.65 14.64
CA VAL A 102 -27.93 2.44 14.78
C VAL A 102 -27.88 3.31 16.03
N GLU A 103 -27.25 2.83 17.10
CA GLU A 103 -27.12 3.56 18.37
C GLU A 103 -26.03 4.64 18.34
N SER A 104 -24.96 4.42 17.56
CA SER A 104 -23.84 5.35 17.41
C SER A 104 -23.29 5.29 15.98
N GLU A 105 -22.91 6.43 15.40
CA GLU A 105 -22.24 6.46 14.09
C GLU A 105 -20.86 5.76 14.13
N ASN A 106 -20.17 5.84 15.29
CA ASN A 106 -18.86 5.22 15.52
C ASN A 106 -18.88 4.40 16.84
N PRO A 107 -19.48 3.19 16.87
CA PRO A 107 -19.62 2.42 18.10
C PRO A 107 -18.28 1.94 18.68
N TYR A 108 -17.22 1.92 17.87
CA TYR A 108 -15.87 1.46 18.24
C TYR A 108 -14.88 2.58 18.55
N GLU A 109 -15.28 3.86 18.54
CA GLU A 109 -14.36 5.01 18.71
C GLU A 109 -13.55 4.97 20.02
N ASN A 110 -14.08 4.35 21.07
CA ASN A 110 -13.44 4.25 22.40
C ASN A 110 -12.86 2.85 22.68
N GLU A 111 -12.80 1.98 21.67
CA GLU A 111 -12.19 0.66 21.76
C GLU A 111 -10.87 0.63 20.98
N ALA A 112 -10.02 -0.35 21.26
CA ALA A 112 -8.82 -0.57 20.44
C ALA A 112 -9.16 -1.16 19.05
N GLY A 113 -10.37 -1.67 18.86
CA GLY A 113 -10.86 -2.23 17.60
C GLY A 113 -11.38 -1.18 16.63
N ILE A 114 -11.34 -1.49 15.34
CA ILE A 114 -11.86 -0.60 14.27
C ILE A 114 -13.32 -0.88 13.90
N GLY A 115 -13.91 -1.97 14.40
CA GLY A 115 -15.24 -2.41 14.01
C GLY A 115 -15.31 -2.85 12.55
N PHE A 116 -16.31 -2.32 11.84
CA PHE A 116 -16.57 -2.66 10.44
C PHE A 116 -15.46 -2.19 9.51
N VAL A 117 -14.97 -3.09 8.64
CA VAL A 117 -13.96 -2.78 7.61
C VAL A 117 -14.66 -2.20 6.37
N PRO A 118 -14.42 -0.93 5.98
CA PRO A 118 -15.02 -0.30 4.79
C PRO A 118 -14.66 -0.95 3.45
N ASP A 119 -15.51 -0.80 2.42
CA ASP A 119 -15.23 -1.30 1.08
C ASP A 119 -13.93 -0.74 0.46
N PRO A 120 -13.56 0.55 0.63
CA PRO A 120 -12.29 1.09 0.14
C PRO A 120 -11.06 0.36 0.70
N ILE A 121 -11.14 -0.12 1.95
CA ILE A 121 -10.08 -0.92 2.55
C ILE A 121 -10.02 -2.29 1.89
N ILE A 122 -11.15 -2.98 1.72
CA ILE A 122 -11.16 -4.30 1.05
C ILE A 122 -10.61 -4.20 -0.37
N ARG A 123 -10.96 -3.12 -1.06
CA ARG A 123 -10.45 -2.74 -2.37
C ARG A 123 -8.94 -2.62 -2.38
N SER A 124 -8.33 -1.91 -1.42
CA SER A 124 -6.87 -1.80 -1.34
C SER A 124 -6.16 -3.15 -1.14
N LEU A 125 -6.83 -4.11 -0.49
CA LEU A 125 -6.31 -5.48 -0.27
C LEU A 125 -6.41 -6.39 -1.51
N GLY A 126 -7.17 -6.01 -2.54
CA GLY A 126 -7.44 -6.86 -3.70
C GLY A 126 -6.19 -7.26 -4.47
N VAL A 127 -5.33 -6.29 -4.81
CA VAL A 127 -4.10 -6.55 -5.55
C VAL A 127 -3.13 -7.41 -4.73
N PRO A 128 -2.83 -7.10 -3.45
CA PRO A 128 -1.98 -7.96 -2.62
C PRO A 128 -2.49 -9.40 -2.45
N LEU A 129 -3.81 -9.60 -2.31
CA LEU A 129 -4.40 -10.94 -2.20
C LEU A 129 -4.29 -11.74 -3.50
N VAL A 130 -4.45 -11.09 -4.67
CA VAL A 130 -4.37 -11.75 -5.97
C VAL A 130 -2.92 -12.07 -6.38
N THR A 131 -2.01 -11.16 -6.07
CA THR A 131 -0.57 -11.33 -6.35
C THR A 131 0.10 -12.31 -5.39
N GLY A 132 -0.54 -12.63 -4.26
CA GLY A 132 0.00 -13.50 -3.22
C GLY A 132 0.95 -12.79 -2.25
N ASP A 133 1.07 -11.46 -2.36
CA ASP A 133 1.78 -10.63 -1.38
C ASP A 133 1.14 -10.68 0.01
N ILE A 134 -0.18 -10.88 0.08
CA ILE A 134 -0.86 -11.37 1.28
C ILE A 134 -1.15 -12.86 1.07
N PRO A 135 -0.35 -13.79 1.64
CA PRO A 135 -0.51 -15.22 1.37
C PRO A 135 -1.76 -15.84 1.99
N GLY A 136 -2.33 -15.17 3.00
CA GLY A 136 -3.42 -15.70 3.81
C GLY A 136 -4.00 -14.67 4.78
N VAL A 137 -5.15 -15.02 5.35
CA VAL A 137 -5.85 -14.24 6.37
C VAL A 137 -6.04 -15.08 7.64
N ALA A 138 -5.46 -14.64 8.75
CA ALA A 138 -5.64 -15.25 10.06
C ALA A 138 -6.73 -14.51 10.84
N VAL A 139 -7.70 -15.23 11.40
CA VAL A 139 -8.64 -14.68 12.38
C VAL A 139 -8.28 -15.23 13.75
N VAL A 140 -7.70 -14.41 14.62
CA VAL A 140 -7.31 -14.79 15.97
C VAL A 140 -8.34 -14.26 16.95
N LEU A 141 -9.00 -15.15 17.69
CA LEU A 141 -10.05 -14.79 18.63
C LEU A 141 -9.88 -15.40 20.01
N GLY A 142 -10.48 -14.75 21.02
CA GLY A 142 -10.55 -15.25 22.39
C GLY A 142 -9.52 -14.60 23.30
N LYS A 143 -8.93 -15.37 24.21
CA LYS A 143 -7.91 -14.92 25.15
C LYS A 143 -7.07 -16.11 25.61
N ALA A 144 -5.75 -16.03 25.45
CA ALA A 144 -4.85 -17.07 25.94
C ALA A 144 -4.53 -16.90 27.42
N ASP A 145 -4.08 -17.96 28.09
CA ASP A 145 -3.60 -17.89 29.47
C ASP A 145 -2.33 -17.04 29.62
N GLN A 146 -1.45 -17.05 28.61
CA GLN A 146 -0.18 -16.31 28.58
C GLN A 146 -0.15 -15.34 27.40
N THR A 147 0.18 -14.08 27.68
CA THR A 147 0.27 -13.02 26.67
C THR A 147 1.33 -13.34 25.61
N GLU A 148 2.46 -13.92 26.00
CA GLU A 148 3.57 -14.25 25.12
C GLU A 148 3.19 -15.21 24.00
N ASP A 149 2.20 -16.07 24.21
CA ASP A 149 1.80 -17.07 23.22
C ASP A 149 1.03 -16.43 22.05
N VAL A 150 0.09 -15.52 22.36
CA VAL A 150 -0.62 -14.74 21.35
C VAL A 150 0.37 -13.86 20.58
N VAL A 151 1.28 -13.18 21.30
CA VAL A 151 2.28 -12.30 20.68
C VAL A 151 3.18 -13.05 19.71
N LYS A 152 3.65 -14.24 20.09
CA LYS A 152 4.48 -15.08 19.20
C LYS A 152 3.70 -15.49 17.94
N VAL A 153 2.46 -15.95 18.09
CA VAL A 153 1.63 -16.38 16.95
C VAL A 153 1.34 -15.21 16.01
N VAL A 154 0.95 -14.05 16.53
CA VAL A 154 0.64 -12.86 15.72
C VAL A 154 1.88 -12.32 15.03
N LYS A 155 3.02 -12.19 15.73
CA LYS A 155 4.28 -11.76 15.11
C LYS A 155 4.77 -12.75 14.06
N ASP A 156 4.58 -14.05 14.30
CA ASP A 156 4.96 -15.06 13.32
C ASP A 156 4.10 -14.95 12.04
N TYR A 157 2.78 -14.77 12.16
CA TYR A 157 1.93 -14.45 11.01
C TYR A 157 2.34 -13.16 10.30
N GLN A 158 2.63 -12.09 11.04
CA GLN A 158 3.07 -10.81 10.48
C GLN A 158 4.38 -10.95 9.70
N SER A 159 5.38 -11.66 10.25
CA SER A 159 6.66 -11.95 9.58
C SER A 159 6.51 -12.76 8.29
N LYS A 160 5.40 -13.48 8.19
CA LYS A 160 4.99 -14.31 7.06
C LYS A 160 4.11 -13.54 6.05
N GLY A 161 3.88 -12.25 6.28
CA GLY A 161 3.03 -11.40 5.45
C GLY A 161 1.53 -11.69 5.56
N ILE A 162 1.12 -12.56 6.49
CA ILE A 162 -0.28 -12.95 6.71
C ILE A 162 -1.05 -11.78 7.34
N MET A 163 -2.20 -11.46 6.75
CA MET A 163 -3.10 -10.46 7.33
C MET A 163 -3.86 -11.05 8.51
N THR A 164 -3.71 -10.45 9.69
CA THR A 164 -4.22 -10.99 10.95
C THR A 164 -5.31 -10.07 11.52
N PHE A 165 -6.50 -10.62 11.75
CA PHE A 165 -7.60 -9.94 12.42
C PHE A 165 -7.73 -10.43 13.87
N LEU A 166 -7.85 -9.52 14.83
CA LEU A 166 -7.92 -9.82 16.26
C LEU A 166 -9.33 -9.53 16.81
N VAL A 167 -9.88 -10.47 17.58
CA VAL A 167 -11.20 -10.34 18.24
C VAL A 167 -11.12 -10.83 19.69
N GLY A 168 -11.56 -10.01 20.65
CA GLY A 168 -11.57 -10.38 22.07
C GLY A 168 -10.29 -10.02 22.82
N GLY A 169 -10.04 -10.70 23.94
CA GLY A 169 -8.95 -10.39 24.87
C GLY A 169 -7.54 -10.53 24.29
N VAL A 170 -7.37 -11.22 23.16
CA VAL A 170 -6.11 -11.25 22.39
C VAL A 170 -5.67 -9.86 21.92
N ILE A 171 -6.61 -8.91 21.76
CA ILE A 171 -6.30 -7.50 21.43
C ILE A 171 -5.45 -6.90 22.55
N ASP A 172 -5.92 -7.01 23.80
CA ASP A 172 -5.23 -6.46 24.96
C ASP A 172 -3.87 -7.14 25.16
N GLN A 173 -3.79 -8.46 24.96
CA GLN A 173 -2.54 -9.22 25.06
C GLN A 173 -1.51 -8.76 24.02
N CYS A 174 -1.93 -8.50 22.79
CA CYS A 174 -1.02 -8.00 21.76
C CYS A 174 -0.55 -6.56 22.06
N ILE A 175 -1.41 -5.70 22.61
CA ILE A 175 -1.04 -4.35 23.07
C ILE A 175 -0.01 -4.45 24.21
N GLU A 176 -0.29 -5.25 25.24
CA GLU A 176 0.61 -5.51 26.38
C GLU A 176 1.97 -6.06 25.93
N GLY A 177 1.96 -6.93 24.92
CA GLY A 177 3.15 -7.52 24.31
C GLY A 177 3.88 -6.64 23.30
N GLY A 178 3.44 -5.40 23.10
CA GLY A 178 4.08 -4.44 22.21
C GLY A 178 3.97 -4.79 20.71
N VAL A 179 2.95 -5.53 20.30
CA VAL A 179 2.64 -5.74 18.88
C VAL A 179 2.05 -4.45 18.31
N LYS A 180 2.70 -3.89 17.30
CA LYS A 180 2.16 -2.74 16.57
C LYS A 180 1.02 -3.20 15.66
N MET A 181 -0.12 -2.51 15.73
CA MET A 181 -1.34 -2.84 15.01
C MET A 181 -1.72 -1.71 14.05
N GLY A 182 -2.38 -2.07 12.96
CA GLY A 182 -2.76 -1.17 11.88
C GLY A 182 -3.05 -1.94 10.61
N LEU A 183 -3.78 -1.33 9.69
CA LEU A 183 -4.05 -1.93 8.38
C LEU A 183 -2.76 -2.09 7.58
N GLU A 184 -1.91 -1.07 7.62
CA GLU A 184 -0.59 -1.01 7.01
C GLU A 184 0.36 -2.08 7.57
N LEU A 185 0.22 -2.40 8.86
CA LEU A 185 0.99 -3.45 9.53
C LEU A 185 0.36 -4.85 9.42
N ARG A 186 -0.78 -4.95 8.73
CA ARG A 186 -1.56 -6.18 8.53
C ARG A 186 -2.00 -6.87 9.83
N VAL A 187 -2.10 -6.14 10.94
CA VAL A 187 -2.62 -6.64 12.23
C VAL A 187 -3.77 -5.73 12.66
N ILE A 188 -5.00 -6.21 12.49
CA ILE A 188 -6.21 -5.40 12.56
C ILE A 188 -7.07 -5.83 13.76
N PRO A 189 -7.16 -5.02 14.83
CA PRO A 189 -8.10 -5.27 15.91
C PRO A 189 -9.52 -4.90 15.45
N LEU A 190 -10.49 -5.79 15.65
CA LEU A 190 -11.89 -5.56 15.24
C LEU A 190 -12.76 -5.10 16.40
N GLY A 191 -12.71 -5.81 17.53
CA GLY A 191 -13.52 -5.50 18.71
C GLY A 191 -13.39 -6.56 19.79
N HIS A 192 -13.78 -6.22 21.02
CA HIS A 192 -13.68 -7.13 22.17
C HIS A 192 -14.81 -8.15 22.24
N GLU A 193 -16.00 -7.83 21.72
CA GLU A 193 -17.12 -8.77 21.70
C GLU A 193 -17.00 -9.80 20.58
N VAL A 194 -17.45 -11.03 20.83
CA VAL A 194 -17.39 -12.13 19.85
C VAL A 194 -18.14 -11.79 18.55
N THR A 195 -19.21 -10.99 18.61
CA THR A 195 -19.97 -10.57 17.41
C THR A 195 -19.15 -9.75 16.44
N ALA A 196 -18.08 -9.08 16.89
CA ALA A 196 -17.17 -8.32 16.03
C ALA A 196 -16.44 -9.21 15.01
N VAL A 197 -16.40 -10.53 15.21
CA VAL A 197 -15.88 -11.48 14.20
C VAL A 197 -16.62 -11.38 12.86
N THR A 198 -17.87 -10.90 12.86
CA THR A 198 -18.63 -10.68 11.62
C THR A 198 -17.93 -9.67 10.71
N HIS A 199 -17.16 -8.73 11.26
CA HIS A 199 -16.46 -7.72 10.46
C HIS A 199 -15.41 -8.33 9.54
N VAL A 200 -14.71 -9.40 9.93
CA VAL A 200 -13.82 -10.15 9.01
C VAL A 200 -14.58 -11.14 8.12
N VAL A 201 -15.70 -11.70 8.58
CA VAL A 201 -16.58 -12.51 7.72
C VAL A 201 -17.07 -11.69 6.52
N THR A 202 -17.49 -10.44 6.75
CA THR A 202 -17.92 -9.54 5.67
C THR A 202 -16.78 -9.13 4.74
N VAL A 203 -15.52 -9.15 5.18
CA VAL A 203 -14.35 -8.95 4.29
C VAL A 203 -14.27 -10.09 3.27
N ALA A 204 -14.34 -11.34 3.73
CA ALA A 204 -14.31 -12.51 2.84
C ALA A 204 -15.50 -12.54 1.87
N ILE A 205 -16.69 -12.22 2.36
CA ILE A 205 -17.91 -12.19 1.55
C ILE A 205 -17.84 -11.07 0.50
N ARG A 206 -17.43 -9.86 0.89
CA ARG A 206 -17.31 -8.75 -0.06
C ARG A 206 -16.17 -8.95 -1.04
N ALA A 207 -15.09 -9.65 -0.69
CA ALA A 207 -14.08 -10.05 -1.67
C ALA A 207 -14.69 -10.90 -2.80
N ALA A 208 -15.66 -11.77 -2.50
CA ALA A 208 -16.39 -12.53 -3.52
C ALA A 208 -17.31 -11.66 -4.38
N LEU A 209 -17.99 -10.67 -3.78
CA LEU A 209 -18.86 -9.74 -4.51
C LEU A 209 -18.08 -8.73 -5.36
N ILE A 210 -16.96 -8.22 -4.86
CA ILE A 210 -16.13 -7.19 -5.50
C ILE A 210 -15.26 -7.82 -6.58
N PHE A 211 -14.43 -8.82 -6.23
CA PHE A 211 -13.42 -9.38 -7.14
C PHE A 211 -13.94 -10.58 -7.92
N GLY A 212 -14.83 -11.38 -7.31
CA GLY A 212 -15.50 -12.49 -7.97
C GLY A 212 -16.69 -12.07 -8.83
N ALA A 213 -17.15 -10.82 -8.69
CA ALA A 213 -18.33 -10.27 -9.35
C ALA A 213 -19.57 -11.20 -9.22
N LEU A 214 -19.71 -11.88 -8.07
CA LEU A 214 -20.81 -12.80 -7.85
C LEU A 214 -22.14 -12.07 -7.75
N GLU A 215 -23.18 -12.71 -8.28
CA GLU A 215 -24.55 -12.23 -8.14
C GLU A 215 -25.02 -12.41 -6.68
N PRO A 216 -25.46 -11.35 -5.99
CA PRO A 216 -26.02 -11.44 -4.65
C PRO A 216 -27.24 -12.35 -4.60
N GLY A 217 -27.34 -13.21 -3.58
CA GLY A 217 -28.40 -14.23 -3.45
C GLY A 217 -27.99 -15.62 -3.95
N ASN A 218 -26.82 -15.75 -4.58
CA ASN A 218 -26.28 -17.04 -5.00
C ASN A 218 -25.37 -17.64 -3.92
N LEU A 219 -25.97 -18.10 -2.82
CA LEU A 219 -25.25 -18.69 -1.68
C LEU A 219 -24.33 -19.85 -2.10
N PRO A 220 -24.72 -20.81 -2.96
CA PRO A 220 -23.81 -21.88 -3.38
C PRO A 220 -22.55 -21.36 -4.10
N ALA A 221 -22.68 -20.35 -4.96
CA ALA A 221 -21.52 -19.76 -5.63
C ALA A 221 -20.63 -18.97 -4.65
N LEU A 222 -21.24 -18.28 -3.67
CA LEU A 222 -20.52 -17.59 -2.61
C LEU A 222 -19.65 -18.56 -1.80
N LEU A 223 -20.24 -19.65 -1.30
CA LEU A 223 -19.53 -20.64 -0.49
C LEU A 223 -18.39 -21.33 -1.28
N ALA A 224 -18.61 -21.60 -2.57
CA ALA A 224 -17.57 -22.12 -3.44
C ALA A 224 -16.42 -21.11 -3.61
N TYR A 225 -16.73 -19.83 -3.85
CA TYR A 225 -15.72 -18.79 -4.01
C TYR A 225 -14.90 -18.58 -2.74
N THR A 226 -15.53 -18.45 -1.57
CA THR A 226 -14.80 -18.25 -0.31
C THR A 226 -13.88 -19.43 -0.01
N LYS A 227 -14.38 -20.66 -0.20
CA LYS A 227 -13.60 -21.89 -0.01
C LYS A 227 -12.40 -21.98 -0.96
N ASP A 228 -12.57 -21.61 -2.23
CA ASP A 228 -11.53 -21.83 -3.23
C ASP A 228 -10.57 -20.63 -3.39
N ARG A 229 -11.02 -19.40 -3.08
CA ARG A 229 -10.32 -18.16 -3.43
C ARG A 229 -9.92 -17.29 -2.24
N VAL A 230 -10.55 -17.44 -1.07
CA VAL A 230 -10.21 -16.64 0.12
C VAL A 230 -9.37 -17.48 1.08
N PRO A 231 -8.04 -17.28 1.17
CA PRO A 231 -7.13 -18.09 1.97
C PRO A 231 -7.22 -17.77 3.48
N ALA A 232 -8.42 -17.87 4.07
CA ALA A 232 -8.65 -17.58 5.47
C ALA A 232 -8.68 -18.84 6.36
N PHE A 233 -8.28 -18.68 7.61
CA PHE A 233 -8.36 -19.69 8.67
C PHE A 233 -8.55 -18.99 10.04
N VAL A 234 -8.98 -19.75 11.04
CA VAL A 234 -9.35 -19.24 12.36
C VAL A 234 -8.51 -19.89 13.45
N ASN A 235 -8.03 -19.10 14.41
CA ASN A 235 -7.34 -19.55 15.62
C ASN A 235 -8.08 -19.05 16.86
N THR A 236 -8.59 -19.96 17.69
CA THR A 236 -9.19 -19.60 18.97
C THR A 236 -8.19 -19.82 20.11
N PHE A 237 -8.20 -18.92 21.09
CA PHE A 237 -7.48 -19.07 22.35
C PHE A 237 -8.43 -19.08 23.55
N GLY A 238 -8.22 -20.02 24.46
CA GLY A 238 -8.96 -20.16 25.71
C GLY A 238 -10.26 -20.97 25.58
N GLU A 239 -11.09 -20.90 26.63
CA GLU A 239 -12.34 -21.66 26.69
C GLU A 239 -13.31 -21.26 25.56
N ILE A 240 -13.87 -22.27 24.89
CA ILE A 240 -14.86 -22.10 23.82
C ILE A 240 -16.27 -22.40 24.35
N ASP A 241 -17.12 -21.39 24.37
CA ASP A 241 -18.54 -21.56 24.67
C ASP A 241 -19.34 -22.01 23.41
N SER A 242 -20.63 -22.29 23.58
CA SER A 242 -21.49 -22.72 22.47
C SER A 242 -21.64 -21.66 21.36
N VAL A 243 -21.55 -20.37 21.68
CA VAL A 243 -21.64 -19.27 20.70
C VAL A 243 -20.37 -19.22 19.87
N VAL A 244 -19.20 -19.32 20.49
CA VAL A 244 -17.90 -19.39 19.80
C VAL A 244 -17.82 -20.63 18.92
N VAL A 245 -18.25 -21.80 19.42
CA VAL A 245 -18.32 -23.03 18.62
C VAL A 245 -19.24 -22.85 17.40
N SER A 246 -20.39 -22.20 17.58
CA SER A 246 -21.32 -21.92 16.49
C SER A 246 -20.77 -20.90 15.46
N ALA A 247 -20.04 -19.88 15.91
CA ALA A 247 -19.33 -18.97 15.02
C ALA A 247 -18.23 -19.70 14.22
N GLY A 248 -17.47 -20.60 14.85
CA GLY A 248 -16.50 -21.47 14.20
C GLY A 248 -17.14 -22.38 13.13
N ALA A 249 -18.33 -22.91 13.40
CA ALA A 249 -19.10 -23.64 12.39
C ALA A 249 -19.44 -22.78 11.16
N GLY A 250 -19.73 -21.49 11.35
CA GLY A 250 -19.91 -20.54 10.25
C GLY A 250 -18.65 -20.33 9.41
N ALA A 251 -17.47 -20.26 10.06
CA ALA A 251 -16.19 -20.20 9.36
C ALA A 251 -15.93 -21.48 8.53
N ILE A 252 -16.22 -22.65 9.10
CA ILE A 252 -16.10 -23.93 8.40
C ILE A 252 -17.05 -23.99 7.20
N ALA A 253 -18.29 -23.48 7.33
CA ALA A 253 -19.24 -23.41 6.22
C ALA A 253 -18.72 -22.54 5.06
N LEU A 254 -17.99 -21.46 5.36
CA LEU A 254 -17.31 -20.62 4.37
C LEU A 254 -16.05 -21.27 3.76
N GLY A 255 -15.63 -22.43 4.29
CA GLY A 255 -14.46 -23.19 3.84
C GLY A 255 -13.18 -22.87 4.61
N PHE A 256 -13.27 -22.26 5.79
CA PHE A 256 -12.11 -21.86 6.59
C PHE A 256 -11.89 -22.85 7.75
N PRO A 257 -10.70 -23.46 7.85
CA PRO A 257 -10.40 -24.35 8.96
C PRO A 257 -10.25 -23.55 10.27
N VAL A 258 -10.62 -24.19 11.38
CA VAL A 258 -10.54 -23.66 12.73
C VAL A 258 -9.54 -24.49 13.53
N VAL A 259 -8.55 -23.83 14.11
CA VAL A 259 -7.57 -24.41 15.02
C VAL A 259 -7.85 -23.87 16.41
N VAL A 260 -7.98 -24.77 17.38
CA VAL A 260 -8.27 -24.41 18.78
C VAL A 260 -7.12 -24.87 19.69
N ASP A 261 -6.85 -24.13 20.76
CA ASP A 261 -5.82 -24.45 21.76
C ASP A 261 -6.31 -25.39 22.87
N VAL A 262 -7.57 -25.84 22.81
CA VAL A 262 -8.17 -26.80 23.73
C VAL A 262 -8.23 -28.22 23.14
N ASP A 263 -8.08 -29.24 23.98
CA ASP A 263 -8.24 -30.64 23.54
C ASP A 263 -9.72 -30.99 23.35
N LEU A 264 -10.12 -31.15 22.09
CA LEU A 264 -11.49 -31.50 21.70
C LEU A 264 -11.74 -33.01 21.72
N GLY A 265 -10.71 -33.85 21.85
CA GLY A 265 -10.82 -35.31 21.78
C GLY A 265 -11.52 -35.79 20.50
N GLU A 266 -12.59 -36.54 20.65
CA GLU A 266 -13.39 -37.09 19.54
C GLU A 266 -14.25 -36.04 18.80
N ASN A 267 -14.34 -34.80 19.30
CA ASN A 267 -15.11 -33.73 18.66
C ASN A 267 -14.34 -33.00 17.54
N GLN A 268 -13.12 -33.42 17.23
CA GLN A 268 -12.36 -32.86 16.11
C GLN A 268 -12.97 -33.30 14.77
N VAL A 269 -12.83 -32.43 13.76
CA VAL A 269 -13.23 -32.71 12.38
C VAL A 269 -11.98 -32.55 11.51
N PRO A 270 -11.30 -33.65 11.11
CA PRO A 270 -10.05 -33.58 10.37
C PRO A 270 -10.15 -32.67 9.14
N GLY A 271 -9.20 -31.74 9.00
CA GLY A 271 -9.17 -30.74 7.93
C GLY A 271 -10.05 -29.50 8.13
N ALA A 272 -10.91 -29.46 9.16
CA ALA A 272 -11.87 -28.38 9.39
C ALA A 272 -11.86 -27.82 10.83
N LEU A 273 -11.73 -28.67 11.84
CA LEU A 273 -11.66 -28.30 13.25
C LEU A 273 -10.63 -29.19 13.94
N GLU A 274 -9.48 -28.64 14.30
CA GLU A 274 -8.37 -29.40 14.90
C GLU A 274 -7.81 -28.75 16.16
N SER A 275 -7.44 -29.57 17.13
CA SER A 275 -6.81 -29.16 18.38
C SER A 275 -5.29 -29.05 18.23
N VAL A 276 -4.74 -27.90 18.60
CA VAL A 276 -3.29 -27.64 18.65
C VAL A 276 -2.97 -26.95 19.98
N THR A 277 -2.66 -27.76 20.99
CA THR A 277 -2.35 -27.28 22.35
C THR A 277 -0.91 -26.76 22.51
N ASP A 278 -0.04 -27.02 21.53
CA ASP A 278 1.30 -26.44 21.46
C ASP A 278 1.28 -25.19 20.58
N HIS A 279 1.30 -24.02 21.21
CA HIS A 279 1.22 -22.73 20.53
C HIS A 279 2.35 -22.47 19.53
N THR A 280 3.50 -23.17 19.65
CA THR A 280 4.59 -23.06 18.67
C THR A 280 4.26 -23.72 17.33
N MET A 281 3.25 -24.59 17.30
CA MET A 281 2.81 -25.31 16.12
C MET A 281 1.55 -24.71 15.48
N THR A 282 0.89 -23.76 16.14
CA THR A 282 -0.36 -23.13 15.69
C THR A 282 -0.24 -22.57 14.28
N VAL A 283 0.76 -21.73 14.02
CA VAL A 283 0.95 -21.09 12.71
C VAL A 283 1.20 -22.13 11.62
N LYS A 284 2.12 -23.07 11.86
CA LYS A 284 2.45 -24.12 10.90
C LYS A 284 1.21 -24.95 10.54
N LYS A 285 0.43 -25.34 11.54
CA LYS A 285 -0.75 -26.17 11.34
C LYS A 285 -1.87 -25.41 10.64
N SER A 286 -2.13 -24.15 10.99
CA SER A 286 -3.10 -23.30 10.28
C SER A 286 -2.80 -23.19 8.78
N LEU A 287 -1.54 -22.93 8.44
CA LEU A 287 -1.10 -22.80 7.05
C LEU A 287 -1.21 -24.13 6.30
N GLU A 288 -0.85 -25.24 6.94
CA GLU A 288 -1.00 -26.59 6.39
C GLU A 288 -2.48 -26.90 6.07
N LEU A 289 -3.39 -26.67 7.02
CA LEU A 289 -4.82 -26.94 6.85
C LEU A 289 -5.44 -26.10 5.74
N ARG A 290 -4.98 -24.85 5.56
CA ARG A 290 -5.47 -23.98 4.48
C ARG A 290 -4.74 -24.17 3.16
N ASN A 291 -3.71 -25.04 3.11
CA ASN A 291 -2.82 -25.25 1.98
C ASN A 291 -2.13 -23.95 1.52
N ILE A 292 -1.76 -23.10 2.47
CA ILE A 292 -0.99 -21.89 2.22
C ILE A 292 0.48 -22.27 2.25
N LYS A 293 1.13 -22.15 1.10
CA LYS A 293 2.57 -22.33 0.97
C LYS A 293 3.22 -20.97 0.96
N ILE A 294 3.84 -20.62 2.07
CA ILE A 294 4.59 -19.38 2.15
C ILE A 294 5.93 -19.61 1.47
N LYS A 295 6.21 -18.80 0.45
CA LYS A 295 7.59 -18.56 0.02
C LYS A 295 8.22 -17.68 1.10
N VAL A 296 8.56 -18.24 2.25
CA VAL A 296 9.38 -17.49 3.21
C VAL A 296 10.76 -17.49 2.61
N THR A 297 11.20 -16.34 2.12
CA THR A 297 12.63 -16.12 1.90
C THR A 297 13.22 -15.96 3.29
N GLU A 298 13.68 -17.06 3.89
CA GLU A 298 14.44 -16.99 5.15
C GLU A 298 15.74 -16.26 4.86
N LEU A 299 15.78 -14.98 5.25
CA LEU A 299 16.96 -14.15 5.08
C LEU A 299 17.86 -14.28 6.32
N PRO A 300 19.19 -14.32 6.15
CA PRO A 300 20.14 -14.38 7.26
C PRO A 300 20.30 -13.01 7.93
N ILE A 301 19.21 -12.45 8.46
CA ILE A 301 19.16 -11.14 9.10
C ILE A 301 18.50 -11.22 10.50
N PRO A 302 18.80 -10.28 11.41
CA PRO A 302 18.34 -10.34 12.80
C PRO A 302 16.97 -9.70 13.06
N VAL A 303 16.32 -9.17 12.03
CA VAL A 303 15.01 -8.51 12.09
C VAL A 303 14.01 -9.22 11.19
N ALA A 304 12.72 -9.04 11.44
CA ALA A 304 11.71 -9.60 10.56
C ALA A 304 11.75 -8.95 9.17
N PHE A 305 11.40 -9.73 8.13
CA PHE A 305 11.36 -9.26 6.75
C PHE A 305 10.01 -9.60 6.13
N ALA A 306 9.18 -8.59 5.87
CA ALA A 306 7.89 -8.74 5.24
C ALA A 306 7.39 -7.40 4.68
N ALA A 307 6.56 -7.47 3.63
CA ALA A 307 5.86 -6.30 3.10
C ALA A 307 4.89 -5.65 4.11
N ALA A 308 4.59 -6.30 5.23
CA ALA A 308 3.84 -5.72 6.35
C ALA A 308 4.60 -4.60 7.09
N PHE A 309 5.94 -4.56 6.98
CA PHE A 309 6.74 -3.50 7.59
C PHE A 309 6.94 -2.30 6.64
N GLU A 310 6.50 -2.42 5.38
CA GLU A 310 6.57 -1.33 4.42
C GLU A 310 5.72 -0.14 4.89
N GLY A 311 6.35 1.03 4.98
CA GLY A 311 5.68 2.26 5.42
C GLY A 311 5.86 2.59 6.90
N GLU A 312 6.64 1.81 7.66
CA GLU A 312 7.02 2.19 9.03
C GLU A 312 7.71 3.57 9.06
N ILE A 313 7.17 4.50 9.86
CA ILE A 313 7.74 5.83 10.02
C ILE A 313 8.67 5.86 11.24
N ILE A 314 9.97 5.92 11.00
CA ILE A 314 10.98 6.06 12.06
C ILE A 314 11.18 7.54 12.36
N ARG A 315 10.77 7.99 13.55
CA ARG A 315 10.94 9.38 14.02
C ARG A 315 12.34 9.58 14.59
N ARG A 316 12.78 10.83 14.69
CA ARG A 316 14.13 11.19 15.20
C ARG A 316 14.39 10.66 16.62
N SER A 317 13.35 10.53 17.46
CA SER A 317 13.44 9.96 18.82
C SER A 317 13.82 8.48 18.84
N ASP A 318 13.42 7.74 17.80
CA ASP A 318 13.51 6.28 17.74
C ASP A 318 14.62 5.82 16.78
N MET A 319 15.39 6.76 16.25
CA MET A 319 16.39 6.58 15.21
C MET A 319 17.79 6.41 15.80
N HIS A 320 18.48 5.36 15.38
CA HIS A 320 19.88 5.10 15.69
C HIS A 320 20.83 5.74 14.66
N THR A 321 20.59 5.45 13.37
CA THR A 321 21.42 5.90 12.25
C THR A 321 20.55 6.48 11.14
N GLU A 322 21.04 7.54 10.51
CA GLU A 322 20.45 8.14 9.31
C GLU A 322 21.48 8.27 8.19
N PHE A 323 21.13 7.82 7.00
CA PHE A 323 21.81 8.16 5.76
C PHE A 323 20.92 9.15 5.03
N SER A 324 21.40 10.35 4.71
CA SER A 324 20.55 11.37 4.08
C SER A 324 21.34 12.25 3.14
N SER A 325 20.85 12.36 1.90
CA SER A 325 21.35 13.30 0.88
C SER A 325 21.34 14.76 1.32
N HIS A 326 20.56 15.12 2.36
CA HIS A 326 20.53 16.49 2.91
C HIS A 326 21.80 16.85 3.69
N ALA A 327 22.49 15.87 4.27
CA ALA A 327 23.61 16.08 5.18
C ALA A 327 24.93 15.50 4.64
N ASN A 328 24.84 14.41 3.88
CA ASN A 328 25.98 13.67 3.37
C ASN A 328 25.74 13.24 1.92
N PRO A 329 26.80 13.01 1.12
CA PRO A 329 26.63 12.41 -0.19
C PRO A 329 26.03 11.00 -0.05
N THR A 330 25.06 10.68 -0.89
CA THR A 330 24.46 9.35 -0.97
C THR A 330 24.26 8.91 -2.41
N CYS A 331 24.29 7.60 -2.66
CA CYS A 331 23.81 7.00 -3.90
C CYS A 331 23.47 5.52 -3.76
N GLU A 332 22.54 5.04 -4.58
CA GLU A 332 22.29 3.62 -4.83
C GLU A 332 22.37 3.35 -6.33
N LEU A 333 23.17 2.37 -6.73
CA LEU A 333 23.47 2.12 -8.12
C LEU A 333 23.57 0.63 -8.41
N VAL A 334 22.71 0.16 -9.32
CA VAL A 334 22.85 -1.18 -9.93
C VAL A 334 23.61 -1.04 -11.26
N CYS A 335 24.57 -1.90 -11.51
CA CYS A 335 25.33 -1.95 -12.76
C CYS A 335 25.46 -3.38 -13.25
N THR A 336 25.23 -3.59 -14.55
CA THR A 336 25.58 -4.82 -15.22
C THR A 336 27.09 -4.89 -15.42
N THR A 337 27.69 -6.04 -15.12
CA THR A 337 29.13 -6.27 -15.25
C THR A 337 29.40 -7.64 -15.89
N PRO A 338 30.56 -7.81 -16.57
CA PRO A 338 30.96 -9.13 -17.06
C PRO A 338 31.02 -10.16 -15.92
N ALA A 339 30.60 -11.40 -16.19
CA ALA A 339 30.46 -12.44 -15.16
C ALA A 339 31.78 -12.87 -14.52
N ASP A 340 32.93 -12.59 -15.14
CA ASP A 340 34.28 -12.81 -14.59
C ASP A 340 34.76 -11.67 -13.68
N GLU A 341 34.07 -10.53 -13.67
CA GLU A 341 34.34 -9.38 -12.78
C GLU A 341 33.39 -9.33 -11.56
N VAL A 342 32.45 -10.27 -11.46
CA VAL A 342 31.50 -10.40 -10.34
C VAL A 342 31.78 -11.69 -9.56
N GLU A 343 32.09 -11.52 -8.28
CA GLU A 343 32.18 -12.62 -7.32
C GLU A 343 30.80 -12.80 -6.67
N ASP A 344 30.17 -13.95 -6.92
CA ASP A 344 28.80 -14.21 -6.47
C ASP A 344 28.70 -14.27 -4.93
N HIS A 345 27.60 -13.73 -4.40
CA HIS A 345 27.31 -13.57 -2.96
C HIS A 345 28.40 -12.82 -2.18
N LYS A 346 29.16 -11.93 -2.83
CA LYS A 346 30.13 -11.09 -2.15
C LYS A 346 29.49 -9.82 -1.62
N ILE A 347 29.53 -9.66 -0.30
CA ILE A 347 29.08 -8.45 0.39
C ILE A 347 30.29 -7.79 1.06
N THR A 348 30.49 -6.50 0.82
CA THR A 348 31.61 -5.73 1.38
C THR A 348 31.14 -4.41 1.97
N VAL A 349 31.61 -4.07 3.17
CA VAL A 349 31.41 -2.75 3.79
C VAL A 349 32.76 -2.05 3.87
N VAL A 350 32.89 -0.91 3.21
CA VAL A 350 34.09 -0.07 3.19
C VAL A 350 33.81 1.22 3.95
N GLY A 351 34.42 1.33 5.13
CA GLY A 351 34.20 2.45 6.06
C GLY A 351 33.61 1.98 7.38
N GLN A 352 32.86 2.87 8.03
CA GLN A 352 32.17 2.58 9.28
C GLN A 352 30.84 1.85 9.02
N ASP A 353 30.55 0.82 9.79
CA ASP A 353 29.20 0.24 9.85
C ASP A 353 28.28 1.15 10.70
N ILE A 354 27.00 0.82 10.78
CA ILE A 354 26.01 1.58 11.55
C ILE A 354 26.30 1.59 13.06
N ASP A 355 27.24 0.79 13.57
CA ASP A 355 27.78 0.88 14.94
C ASP A 355 28.24 2.30 15.32
N ALA A 356 28.62 3.12 14.33
CA ALA A 356 28.99 4.50 14.57
C ALA A 356 27.82 5.38 15.04
N GLY A 357 26.57 5.00 14.72
CA GLY A 357 25.38 5.80 14.96
C GLY A 357 25.37 7.14 14.20
N GLY A 358 24.33 7.94 14.44
CA GLY A 358 24.26 9.30 13.91
C GLY A 358 24.03 9.40 12.40
N GLU A 359 24.56 10.45 11.77
CA GLU A 359 24.39 10.72 10.34
C GLU A 359 25.63 10.26 9.54
N LEU A 360 25.43 9.40 8.53
CA LEU A 360 26.49 8.82 7.71
C LEU A 360 26.26 9.08 6.21
N ALA A 361 27.34 9.04 5.43
CA ALA A 361 27.29 8.94 3.97
C ALA A 361 27.02 7.49 3.54
N LEU A 362 26.50 7.29 2.34
CA LEU A 362 26.24 5.93 1.81
C LEU A 362 26.31 5.86 0.29
N ALA A 363 27.21 5.02 -0.24
CA ALA A 363 27.06 4.49 -1.59
C ALA A 363 26.72 2.99 -1.53
N THR A 364 25.56 2.62 -2.04
CA THR A 364 25.13 1.22 -2.24
C THR A 364 25.41 0.84 -3.69
N ILE A 365 26.46 0.07 -3.94
CA ILE A 365 26.84 -0.38 -5.28
C ILE A 365 26.53 -1.85 -5.44
N VAL A 366 25.66 -2.16 -6.39
CA VAL A 366 25.23 -3.52 -6.71
C VAL A 366 25.71 -3.85 -8.12
N LYS A 367 26.54 -4.88 -8.22
CA LYS A 367 26.96 -5.44 -9.51
C LYS A 367 26.17 -6.70 -9.77
N VAL A 368 25.58 -6.78 -10.96
CA VAL A 368 24.87 -7.97 -11.42
C VAL A 368 25.47 -8.47 -12.73
N ALA A 369 25.44 -9.77 -12.93
CA ALA A 369 25.83 -10.40 -14.18
C ALA A 369 24.83 -11.50 -14.53
N GLY A 370 24.49 -11.62 -15.81
CA GLY A 370 23.74 -12.76 -16.31
C GLY A 370 23.61 -12.74 -17.83
N GLU A 371 23.39 -13.89 -18.45
CA GLU A 371 23.36 -14.01 -19.93
C GLU A 371 22.30 -13.11 -20.58
N LYS A 372 21.16 -12.92 -19.90
CA LYS A 372 20.04 -12.09 -20.37
C LYS A 372 20.01 -10.70 -19.73
N MET A 373 20.95 -10.38 -18.84
CA MET A 373 21.02 -9.08 -18.20
C MET A 373 21.35 -7.99 -19.24
N GLN A 374 20.67 -6.86 -19.14
CA GLN A 374 20.87 -5.71 -20.03
C GLN A 374 20.88 -4.43 -19.19
N ALA A 375 21.55 -3.39 -19.70
CA ALA A 375 21.60 -2.09 -19.02
C ALA A 375 20.19 -1.51 -18.72
N ASP A 376 19.20 -1.85 -19.56
CA ASP A 376 17.79 -1.45 -19.42
C ASP A 376 17.10 -2.05 -18.18
N PHE A 377 17.65 -3.13 -17.61
CA PHE A 377 17.12 -3.77 -16.41
C PHE A 377 17.74 -3.21 -15.12
N GLU A 378 18.82 -2.43 -15.21
CA GLU A 378 19.52 -1.92 -14.03
C GLU A 378 18.62 -1.02 -13.18
N SER A 379 17.92 -0.08 -13.81
CA SER A 379 16.98 0.84 -13.14
C SER A 379 15.77 0.11 -12.55
N VAL A 380 15.32 -0.98 -13.18
CA VAL A 380 14.22 -1.82 -12.66
C VAL A 380 14.63 -2.49 -11.35
N ILE A 381 15.84 -3.06 -11.29
CA ILE A 381 16.39 -3.66 -10.07
C ILE A 381 16.68 -2.58 -9.03
N GLU A 382 17.27 -1.45 -9.43
CA GLU A 382 17.60 -0.32 -8.56
C GLU A 382 16.36 0.21 -7.85
N ARG A 383 15.22 0.30 -8.55
CA ARG A 383 13.96 0.75 -7.93
C ARG A 383 13.46 -0.18 -6.82
N LYS A 384 13.78 -1.47 -6.87
CA LYS A 384 13.33 -2.45 -5.89
C LYS A 384 14.08 -2.37 -4.56
N ILE A 385 15.28 -1.76 -4.53
CA ILE A 385 16.03 -1.46 -3.29
C ILE A 385 15.13 -0.75 -2.28
N HIS A 386 14.33 0.20 -2.75
CA HIS A 386 13.36 0.92 -1.92
C HIS A 386 12.38 -0.02 -1.20
N ALA A 387 11.77 -0.97 -1.91
CA ALA A 387 10.80 -1.89 -1.31
C ALA A 387 11.50 -2.84 -0.34
N TRP A 388 12.61 -3.46 -0.76
CA TRP A 388 13.31 -4.46 0.04
C TRP A 388 13.87 -3.90 1.35
N PHE A 389 14.41 -2.68 1.35
CA PHE A 389 14.83 -2.05 2.61
C PHE A 389 13.65 -1.71 3.51
N ASN A 390 12.50 -1.28 2.97
CA ASN A 390 11.29 -1.04 3.77
C ASN A 390 10.59 -2.33 4.23
N TYR A 391 10.95 -3.51 3.71
CA TYR A 391 10.43 -4.78 4.21
C TYR A 391 11.15 -5.24 5.50
N MET A 392 12.31 -4.65 5.80
CA MET A 392 13.04 -4.93 7.04
C MET A 392 12.39 -4.16 8.20
N GLU A 393 11.92 -4.87 9.23
CA GLU A 393 11.36 -4.25 10.44
C GLU A 393 12.36 -3.25 11.05
N GLY A 394 11.91 -2.02 11.31
CA GLY A 394 12.73 -0.97 11.89
C GLY A 394 13.72 -0.32 10.93
N VAL A 395 13.52 -0.43 9.61
CA VAL A 395 14.24 0.31 8.55
C VAL A 395 13.24 1.11 7.70
N MET A 396 13.58 2.35 7.40
CA MET A 396 12.77 3.23 6.55
C MET A 396 13.63 3.79 5.42
N HIS A 397 13.32 3.46 4.16
CA HIS A 397 14.00 3.97 2.97
C HIS A 397 13.08 4.89 2.15
N THR A 398 13.57 6.06 1.75
CA THR A 398 12.84 6.99 0.87
C THR A 398 13.77 7.62 -0.15
N GLY A 399 13.23 8.07 -1.28
CA GLY A 399 14.02 8.60 -2.38
C GLY A 399 14.50 7.50 -3.32
N GLN A 400 15.47 7.86 -4.18
CA GLN A 400 16.05 7.01 -5.22
C GLN A 400 17.41 7.58 -5.65
N ARG A 401 18.20 6.78 -6.37
CA ARG A 401 19.46 7.22 -7.00
C ARG A 401 20.37 7.90 -5.96
N ASN A 402 20.70 9.17 -6.13
CA ASN A 402 21.52 9.97 -5.21
C ASN A 402 20.74 10.80 -4.19
N LEU A 403 19.40 10.75 -4.22
CA LEU A 403 18.53 11.52 -3.33
C LEU A 403 17.85 10.61 -2.30
N ILE A 404 18.60 9.63 -1.79
CA ILE A 404 18.09 8.67 -0.82
C ILE A 404 18.17 9.21 0.62
N ARG A 405 17.21 8.75 1.42
CA ARG A 405 17.21 8.87 2.87
C ARG A 405 16.82 7.53 3.49
N ILE A 406 17.68 7.01 4.36
CA ILE A 406 17.49 5.75 5.08
C ILE A 406 17.58 6.03 6.58
N ARG A 407 16.64 5.49 7.36
CA ARG A 407 16.72 5.46 8.82
C ARG A 407 16.73 4.04 9.33
N VAL A 408 17.52 3.80 10.37
CA VAL A 408 17.53 2.56 11.15
C VAL A 408 17.09 2.89 12.57
N SER A 409 16.13 2.14 13.09
CA SER A 409 15.62 2.32 14.45
C SER A 409 16.60 1.82 15.52
N ASN A 410 16.46 2.33 16.75
CA ASN A 410 17.19 1.81 17.91
C ASN A 410 16.93 0.31 18.12
N ALA A 411 15.68 -0.13 18.00
CA ALA A 411 15.29 -1.52 18.18
C ALA A 411 15.93 -2.46 17.15
N ALA A 412 15.96 -2.07 15.86
CA ALA A 412 16.61 -2.86 14.82
C ALA A 412 18.13 -2.97 15.04
N TYR A 413 18.77 -1.88 15.45
CA TYR A 413 20.19 -1.89 15.80
C TYR A 413 20.49 -2.79 17.02
N GLU A 414 19.68 -2.70 18.07
CA GLU A 414 19.79 -3.51 19.28
C GLU A 414 19.55 -5.01 19.00
N ALA A 415 18.67 -5.34 18.05
CA ALA A 415 18.50 -6.71 17.56
C ALA A 415 19.74 -7.25 16.83
N GLY A 416 20.68 -6.38 16.45
CA GLY A 416 21.95 -6.73 15.80
C GLY A 416 22.02 -6.36 14.32
N LEU A 417 21.08 -5.58 13.79
CA LEU A 417 21.10 -5.18 12.38
C LEU A 417 22.38 -4.39 12.06
N ARG A 418 22.94 -4.59 10.87
CA ARG A 418 24.23 -4.04 10.37
C ARG A 418 24.19 -3.95 8.85
N LEU A 419 25.07 -3.16 8.22
CA LEU A 419 25.07 -3.00 6.74
C LEU A 419 25.28 -4.32 6.00
N ASN A 420 26.01 -5.28 6.56
CA ASN A 420 26.11 -6.61 5.96
C ASN A 420 24.72 -7.25 5.70
N HIS A 421 23.78 -7.07 6.63
CA HIS A 421 22.42 -7.59 6.50
C HIS A 421 21.61 -6.89 5.40
N PHE A 422 21.86 -5.59 5.13
CA PHE A 422 21.30 -4.92 3.96
C PHE A 422 21.82 -5.57 2.67
N GLY A 423 23.09 -5.96 2.65
CA GLY A 423 23.69 -6.71 1.54
C GLY A 423 23.07 -8.10 1.35
N GLU A 424 22.80 -8.81 2.45
CA GLU A 424 22.12 -10.11 2.41
C GLU A 424 20.71 -9.98 1.82
N VAL A 425 19.96 -8.95 2.22
CA VAL A 425 18.64 -8.63 1.64
C VAL A 425 18.77 -8.38 0.14
N LEU A 426 19.66 -7.49 -0.29
CA LEU A 426 19.83 -7.18 -1.72
C LEU A 426 20.21 -8.42 -2.53
N TYR A 427 21.19 -9.19 -2.07
CA TYR A 427 21.62 -10.40 -2.76
C TYR A 427 20.46 -11.38 -2.93
N ASN A 428 19.82 -11.80 -1.83
CA ASN A 428 18.77 -12.82 -1.88
C ASN A 428 17.56 -12.36 -2.69
N MET A 429 17.14 -11.10 -2.55
CA MET A 429 15.97 -10.58 -3.26
C MET A 429 16.23 -10.37 -4.75
N ILE A 430 17.44 -9.95 -5.15
CA ILE A 430 17.82 -9.88 -6.56
C ILE A 430 17.84 -11.27 -7.19
N MET A 431 18.46 -12.23 -6.50
CA MET A 431 18.58 -13.60 -7.01
C MET A 431 17.22 -14.34 -7.03
N ASP A 432 16.25 -13.97 -6.19
CA ASP A 432 14.89 -14.54 -6.20
C ASP A 432 13.98 -13.87 -7.24
N GLU A 433 13.87 -12.53 -7.23
CA GLU A 433 12.93 -11.82 -8.10
C GLU A 433 13.39 -11.71 -9.56
N PHE A 434 14.70 -11.77 -9.81
CA PHE A 434 15.30 -11.59 -11.13
C PHE A 434 16.13 -12.80 -11.58
N ASP A 435 15.83 -13.99 -11.06
CA ASP A 435 16.50 -15.28 -11.36
C ASP A 435 16.59 -15.59 -12.87
N SER A 436 15.65 -15.07 -13.65
CA SER A 436 15.57 -15.28 -15.09
C SER A 436 16.60 -14.46 -15.90
N VAL A 437 17.21 -13.44 -15.29
CA VAL A 437 18.14 -12.51 -15.95
C VAL A 437 19.43 -12.27 -15.16
N VAL A 438 19.48 -12.51 -13.85
CA VAL A 438 20.67 -12.37 -13.01
C VAL A 438 21.18 -13.74 -12.59
N ASP A 439 22.44 -14.03 -12.93
CA ASP A 439 23.16 -15.26 -12.56
C ASP A 439 24.13 -15.06 -11.38
N LYS A 440 24.63 -13.83 -11.17
CA LYS A 440 25.53 -13.47 -10.06
C LYS A 440 25.26 -12.07 -9.53
N CYS A 441 25.46 -11.89 -8.23
CA CYS A 441 25.30 -10.58 -7.57
C CYS A 441 26.43 -10.31 -6.54
N GLU A 442 27.00 -9.10 -6.59
CA GLU A 442 27.97 -8.56 -5.63
C GLU A 442 27.49 -7.22 -5.10
N VAL A 443 27.53 -7.02 -3.79
CA VAL A 443 27.08 -5.79 -3.11
C VAL A 443 28.24 -5.15 -2.36
N THR A 444 28.45 -3.85 -2.55
CA THR A 444 29.41 -3.08 -1.78
C THR A 444 28.78 -1.81 -1.23
N PHE A 445 28.92 -1.60 0.08
CA PHE A 445 28.57 -0.36 0.76
C PHE A 445 29.84 0.46 1.01
N TYR A 446 29.77 1.77 0.75
CA TYR A 446 30.78 2.73 1.16
C TYR A 446 30.15 3.76 2.10
N THR A 447 30.80 4.05 3.23
CA THR A 447 30.28 5.01 4.21
C THR A 447 31.24 6.17 4.54
N GLU A 448 32.45 6.15 4.00
CA GLU A 448 33.39 7.27 4.10
C GLU A 448 32.98 8.39 3.14
N ALA A 449 32.66 9.57 3.67
CA ALA A 449 32.07 10.68 2.91
C ALA A 449 32.87 11.06 1.64
N ASP A 450 34.20 11.17 1.74
CA ASP A 450 35.06 11.50 0.58
C ASP A 450 34.99 10.42 -0.51
N LYS A 451 34.91 9.14 -0.10
CA LYS A 451 34.82 8.03 -1.04
C LYS A 451 33.44 7.95 -1.69
N VAL A 452 32.39 8.20 -0.91
CA VAL A 452 31.02 8.27 -1.41
C VAL A 452 30.86 9.42 -2.40
N GLN A 453 31.43 10.58 -2.12
CA GLN A 453 31.46 11.72 -3.04
C GLN A 453 32.20 11.39 -4.34
N GLU A 454 33.38 10.76 -4.26
CA GLU A 454 34.13 10.30 -5.45
C GLU A 454 33.28 9.36 -6.32
N ILE A 455 32.60 8.39 -5.70
CA ILE A 455 31.73 7.44 -6.42
C ILE A 455 30.53 8.16 -7.06
N LEU A 456 29.91 9.07 -6.32
CA LEU A 456 28.79 9.88 -6.78
C LEU A 456 29.18 10.64 -8.05
N ASP A 457 30.31 11.37 -8.02
CA ASP A 457 30.76 12.23 -9.12
C ASP A 457 31.28 11.44 -10.32
N THR A 458 32.02 10.34 -10.09
CA THR A 458 32.74 9.62 -11.15
C THR A 458 31.99 8.44 -11.73
N LYS A 459 30.96 7.93 -11.05
CA LYS A 459 30.21 6.74 -11.47
C LYS A 459 28.71 6.97 -11.47
N ALA A 460 28.13 7.31 -10.33
CA ALA A 460 26.67 7.30 -10.17
C ALA A 460 26.00 8.39 -11.02
N MET A 461 26.40 9.66 -10.88
CA MET A 461 25.84 10.77 -11.66
C MET A 461 26.03 10.61 -13.17
N PRO A 462 27.22 10.22 -13.68
CA PRO A 462 27.38 9.90 -15.11
C PRO A 462 26.43 8.82 -15.60
N THR A 463 26.22 7.75 -14.85
CA THR A 463 25.29 6.67 -15.22
C THR A 463 23.84 7.14 -15.22
N TYR A 464 23.41 7.89 -14.20
CA TYR A 464 22.06 8.45 -14.15
C TYR A 464 21.81 9.37 -15.35
N ASN A 465 22.74 10.29 -15.64
CA ASN A 465 22.65 11.18 -16.80
C ASN A 465 22.55 10.40 -18.12
N ALA A 466 23.34 9.34 -18.30
CA ALA A 466 23.28 8.51 -19.50
C ALA A 466 21.93 7.77 -19.64
N ARG A 467 21.32 7.32 -18.53
CA ARG A 467 19.97 6.74 -18.53
C ARG A 467 18.93 7.78 -18.95
N ASP A 468 19.06 9.00 -18.45
CA ASP A 468 18.14 10.09 -18.76
C ASP A 468 18.29 10.59 -20.21
N ASP A 469 19.51 10.63 -20.75
CA ASP A 469 19.80 11.01 -22.15
C ASP A 469 19.17 10.06 -23.17
N ARG A 470 19.05 8.76 -22.84
CA ARG A 470 18.36 7.78 -23.69
C ARG A 470 16.88 8.13 -23.88
N LEU A 471 16.24 8.66 -22.83
CA LEU A 471 14.83 9.07 -22.87
C LEU A 471 14.63 10.31 -23.74
N ALA A 472 15.63 11.21 -23.82
CA ALA A 472 15.52 12.45 -24.58
C ALA A 472 15.30 12.26 -26.10
N SER A 473 15.52 11.05 -26.61
CA SER A 473 15.26 10.69 -28.01
C SER A 473 13.81 10.24 -28.30
N LEU A 474 13.01 9.96 -27.26
CA LEU A 474 11.62 9.53 -27.36
C LEU A 474 10.67 10.67 -27.00
N THR A 475 9.61 10.84 -27.78
CA THR A 475 8.50 11.76 -27.48
C THR A 475 7.19 11.00 -27.30
N ASP A 476 6.20 11.65 -26.67
CA ASP A 476 4.87 11.06 -26.48
C ASP A 476 4.18 10.78 -27.83
N GLU A 477 4.49 11.55 -28.88
CA GLU A 477 4.02 11.29 -30.25
C GLU A 477 4.70 10.08 -30.89
N SER A 478 5.97 9.82 -30.57
CA SER A 478 6.79 8.79 -31.22
C SER A 478 6.44 7.35 -30.82
N VAL A 479 5.69 7.16 -29.73
CA VAL A 479 5.27 5.85 -29.19
C VAL A 479 3.78 5.60 -29.42
N ASP A 480 3.38 4.34 -29.49
CA ASP A 480 1.99 3.89 -29.64
C ASP A 480 1.33 3.43 -28.33
N GLU A 481 2.13 3.27 -27.27
CA GLU A 481 1.68 2.83 -25.95
C GLU A 481 2.34 3.64 -24.82
N PHE A 482 1.56 3.88 -23.76
CA PHE A 482 2.02 4.34 -22.45
C PHE A 482 2.02 3.19 -21.45
N TYR A 483 2.41 3.43 -20.21
CA TYR A 483 2.37 2.41 -19.16
C TYR A 483 1.74 2.93 -17.88
N THR A 484 1.01 2.08 -17.18
CA THR A 484 0.69 2.33 -15.77
C THR A 484 1.90 2.05 -14.89
N CYS A 485 1.89 2.58 -13.67
CA CYS A 485 2.63 2.03 -12.54
C CYS A 485 1.76 2.13 -11.28
N ILE A 486 1.46 0.98 -10.67
CA ILE A 486 0.67 0.87 -9.44
C ILE A 486 1.48 0.46 -8.21
N LEU A 487 2.82 0.55 -8.28
CA LEU A 487 3.70 0.11 -7.20
C LEU A 487 3.39 0.82 -5.86
N CYS A 488 3.07 2.11 -5.92
CA CYS A 488 2.75 2.89 -4.71
C CYS A 488 1.34 2.66 -4.16
N GLN A 489 0.54 1.72 -4.70
CA GLN A 489 -0.76 1.37 -4.12
C GLN A 489 -0.64 0.68 -2.76
N SER A 490 0.56 0.25 -2.35
CA SER A 490 0.84 -0.23 -0.98
C SER A 490 0.45 0.82 0.08
N PHE A 491 0.62 2.12 -0.21
CA PHE A 491 0.30 3.22 0.71
C PHE A 491 -0.63 4.29 0.12
N ALA A 492 -0.89 4.29 -1.20
CA ALA A 492 -1.83 5.19 -1.87
C ALA A 492 -2.79 4.39 -2.79
N PRO A 493 -3.82 3.72 -2.26
CA PRO A 493 -4.59 2.71 -2.98
C PRO A 493 -5.32 3.20 -4.23
N SER A 494 -5.76 4.46 -4.24
CA SER A 494 -6.44 5.10 -5.39
C SER A 494 -5.49 5.76 -6.38
N HIS A 495 -4.17 5.61 -6.21
CA HIS A 495 -3.18 6.20 -7.09
C HIS A 495 -2.82 5.28 -8.27
N CYS A 496 -2.64 5.88 -9.44
CA CYS A 496 -2.07 5.23 -10.61
C CYS A 496 -1.20 6.24 -11.36
N CYS A 497 0.09 5.97 -11.53
CA CYS A 497 0.93 6.74 -12.43
C CYS A 497 0.66 6.32 -13.87
N VAL A 498 0.46 7.27 -14.77
CA VAL A 498 0.56 7.08 -16.21
C VAL A 498 1.92 7.60 -16.65
N VAL A 499 2.80 6.68 -17.06
CA VAL A 499 4.19 6.96 -17.44
C VAL A 499 4.29 7.05 -18.96
N THR A 500 4.76 8.19 -19.44
CA THR A 500 5.01 8.47 -20.87
C THR A 500 6.49 8.81 -21.08
N PRO A 501 7.01 8.79 -22.32
CA PRO A 501 8.38 9.23 -22.59
C PRO A 501 8.69 10.63 -22.02
N GLU A 502 7.75 11.57 -22.12
CA GLU A 502 7.94 12.96 -21.69
C GLU A 502 7.33 13.27 -20.31
N ARG A 503 6.65 12.31 -19.67
CA ARG A 503 6.14 12.37 -18.30
C ARG A 503 6.55 11.13 -17.52
N LEU A 504 7.73 11.20 -16.91
CA LEU A 504 8.24 10.16 -16.01
C LEU A 504 7.30 9.97 -14.82
N GLY A 505 7.36 8.80 -14.20
CA GLY A 505 6.71 8.56 -12.91
C GLY A 505 7.16 9.60 -11.89
N LEU A 506 6.24 10.09 -11.06
CA LEU A 506 6.48 11.22 -10.16
C LEU A 506 7.62 10.99 -9.15
N CYS A 507 8.00 9.73 -8.92
CA CYS A 507 9.17 9.39 -8.12
C CYS A 507 10.50 9.74 -8.78
N GLY A 508 10.57 10.07 -10.07
CA GLY A 508 11.83 10.28 -10.79
C GLY A 508 12.62 9.00 -11.11
N ALA A 509 12.22 7.84 -10.59
CA ALA A 509 12.93 6.57 -10.75
C ALA A 509 12.31 5.62 -11.80
N VAL A 510 11.09 5.89 -12.28
CA VAL A 510 10.38 5.05 -13.25
C VAL A 510 10.15 5.87 -14.51
N SER A 511 10.96 5.63 -15.53
CA SER A 511 10.75 6.13 -16.88
C SER A 511 9.84 5.22 -17.71
N TRP A 512 9.50 5.65 -18.92
CA TRP A 512 8.74 4.83 -19.87
C TRP A 512 9.48 3.54 -20.25
N LEU A 513 10.81 3.62 -20.39
CA LEU A 513 11.65 2.44 -20.68
C LEU A 513 11.67 1.49 -19.48
N ASP A 514 11.75 2.02 -18.26
CA ASP A 514 11.73 1.21 -17.04
C ASP A 514 10.38 0.50 -16.86
N ALA A 515 9.27 1.19 -17.14
CA ALA A 515 7.93 0.61 -17.07
C ALA A 515 7.74 -0.52 -18.11
N LYS A 516 8.28 -0.32 -19.32
CA LYS A 516 8.32 -1.35 -20.37
C LYS A 516 9.15 -2.56 -19.96
N ALA A 517 10.36 -2.33 -19.44
CA ALA A 517 11.24 -3.39 -18.95
C ALA A 517 10.61 -4.16 -17.76
N THR A 518 9.95 -3.44 -16.85
CA THR A 518 9.21 -4.04 -15.73
C THR A 518 8.10 -4.98 -16.23
N LYS A 519 7.38 -4.59 -17.29
CA LYS A 519 6.36 -5.45 -17.91
C LYS A 519 6.96 -6.70 -18.56
N GLU A 520 8.15 -6.58 -19.15
CA GLU A 520 8.87 -7.71 -19.76
C GLU A 520 9.35 -8.71 -18.71
N LEU A 521 9.94 -8.22 -17.62
CA LEU A 521 10.45 -9.04 -16.52
C LEU A 521 9.31 -9.64 -15.68
N THR A 522 8.26 -8.87 -15.44
CA THR A 522 7.13 -9.28 -14.60
C THR A 522 5.81 -9.03 -15.33
N PRO A 523 5.32 -9.97 -16.15
CA PRO A 523 4.10 -9.78 -16.96
C PRO A 523 2.85 -9.42 -16.15
N THR A 524 2.72 -9.94 -14.93
CA THR A 524 1.62 -9.62 -13.99
C THR A 524 1.99 -8.54 -12.97
N GLY A 525 3.09 -7.82 -13.21
CA GLY A 525 3.64 -6.81 -12.32
C GLY A 525 2.90 -5.46 -12.36
N PRO A 526 3.45 -4.45 -11.65
CA PRO A 526 2.78 -3.17 -11.44
C PRO A 526 2.70 -2.28 -12.69
N CYS A 527 3.47 -2.58 -13.73
CA CYS A 527 3.48 -1.82 -14.97
C CYS A 527 2.72 -2.55 -16.07
N GLN A 528 1.64 -1.94 -16.56
CA GLN A 528 0.80 -2.51 -17.62
C GLN A 528 0.67 -1.56 -18.81
N PRO A 529 0.69 -2.06 -20.06
CA PRO A 529 0.63 -1.21 -21.24
C PRO A 529 -0.75 -0.57 -21.41
N ILE A 530 -0.76 0.67 -21.88
CA ILE A 530 -1.95 1.46 -22.21
C ILE A 530 -1.83 1.84 -23.69
N LYS A 531 -2.78 1.40 -24.52
CA LYS A 531 -2.77 1.80 -25.94
C LYS A 531 -3.11 3.28 -26.08
N LYS A 532 -2.34 4.01 -26.89
CA LYS A 532 -2.56 5.45 -27.16
C LYS A 532 -3.66 5.65 -28.21
N ILE A 533 -4.89 5.22 -27.87
CA ILE A 533 -6.08 5.33 -28.73
C ILE A 533 -7.16 6.17 -28.07
N GLY A 534 -8.07 6.72 -28.89
CA GLY A 534 -9.21 7.50 -28.39
C GLY A 534 -8.82 8.83 -27.77
N CYS A 535 -7.83 9.54 -28.35
CA CYS A 535 -7.50 10.90 -27.97
C CYS A 535 -8.72 11.81 -28.14
N THR A 536 -9.18 12.44 -27.05
CA THR A 536 -10.31 13.37 -27.05
C THR A 536 -9.86 14.82 -27.03
N ASP A 537 -8.68 15.09 -26.47
CA ASP A 537 -8.05 16.41 -26.48
C ASP A 537 -6.52 16.28 -26.39
N GLU A 538 -5.82 16.68 -27.46
CA GLU A 538 -4.36 16.65 -27.52
C GLU A 538 -3.70 17.70 -26.61
N ARG A 539 -4.38 18.82 -26.33
CA ARG A 539 -3.84 19.91 -25.49
C ARG A 539 -3.64 19.41 -24.06
N THR A 540 -4.66 18.79 -23.50
CA THR A 540 -4.66 18.24 -22.13
C THR A 540 -4.09 16.83 -22.08
N GLY A 541 -3.98 16.15 -23.23
CA GLY A 541 -3.56 14.75 -23.27
C GLY A 541 -4.64 13.82 -22.73
N ALA A 542 -5.90 14.10 -23.03
CA ALA A 542 -7.03 13.28 -22.62
C ALA A 542 -7.27 12.13 -23.61
N TYR A 543 -7.32 10.90 -23.11
CA TYR A 543 -7.57 9.69 -23.88
C TYR A 543 -8.62 8.81 -23.20
N THR A 544 -9.56 8.26 -23.97
CA THR A 544 -10.57 7.36 -23.42
C THR A 544 -9.97 6.06 -22.88
N GLU A 545 -8.94 5.50 -23.53
CA GLU A 545 -8.30 4.27 -23.05
C GLU A 545 -7.45 4.51 -21.79
N VAL A 546 -6.81 5.68 -21.66
CA VAL A 546 -6.11 6.06 -20.42
C VAL A 546 -7.11 6.13 -19.27
N ASN A 547 -8.24 6.82 -19.45
CA ASN A 547 -9.28 6.94 -18.44
C ASN A 547 -9.80 5.57 -18.00
N LYS A 548 -10.09 4.67 -18.95
CA LYS A 548 -10.55 3.31 -18.66
C LYS A 548 -9.53 2.49 -17.87
N VAL A 549 -8.25 2.54 -18.25
CA VAL A 549 -7.21 1.78 -17.54
C VAL A 549 -6.94 2.36 -16.16
N VAL A 550 -6.96 3.69 -16.01
CA VAL A 550 -6.85 4.37 -14.69
C VAL A 550 -8.05 4.03 -13.81
N GLU A 551 -9.28 4.03 -14.34
CA GLU A 551 -10.48 3.65 -13.59
C GLU A 551 -10.38 2.20 -13.08
N GLN A 552 -9.90 1.28 -13.92
CA GLN A 552 -9.68 -0.11 -13.51
C GLN A 552 -8.58 -0.22 -12.44
N ALA A 553 -7.44 0.45 -12.64
CA ALA A 553 -6.30 0.39 -11.73
C ALA A 553 -6.61 1.04 -10.37
N THR A 554 -7.42 2.10 -10.35
CA THR A 554 -7.82 2.83 -9.13
C THR A 554 -9.15 2.34 -8.55
N GLN A 555 -9.70 1.27 -9.11
CA GLN A 555 -10.91 0.61 -8.64
C GLN A 555 -12.14 1.52 -8.63
N GLY A 556 -12.22 2.43 -9.60
CA GLY A 556 -13.29 3.40 -9.79
C GLY A 556 -13.11 4.72 -9.03
N ALA A 557 -12.03 4.89 -8.26
CA ALA A 557 -11.79 6.12 -7.52
C ALA A 557 -11.42 7.31 -8.41
N VAL A 558 -10.80 7.05 -9.58
CA VAL A 558 -10.42 8.07 -10.56
C VAL A 558 -10.95 7.65 -11.93
N ASN A 559 -11.81 8.47 -12.51
CA ASN A 559 -12.55 8.15 -13.73
C ASN A 559 -11.99 8.87 -14.96
N GLN A 560 -11.30 10.00 -14.74
CA GLN A 560 -10.75 10.86 -15.79
C GLN A 560 -9.40 11.41 -15.35
N VAL A 561 -8.43 11.43 -16.27
CA VAL A 561 -7.12 12.05 -16.06
C VAL A 561 -6.69 12.77 -17.33
N THR A 562 -6.12 13.95 -17.17
CA THR A 562 -5.36 14.62 -18.21
C THR A 562 -3.85 14.51 -17.95
N LEU A 563 -3.08 14.30 -19.01
CA LEU A 563 -1.64 14.08 -18.92
C LEU A 563 -0.82 15.37 -18.95
N TYR A 564 -1.40 16.47 -19.41
CA TYR A 564 -0.67 17.72 -19.63
C TYR A 564 -1.33 18.94 -18.98
N SER A 565 -2.40 18.78 -18.20
CA SER A 565 -3.02 19.86 -17.42
C SER A 565 -2.80 19.71 -15.92
N LEU A 566 -2.58 20.84 -15.26
CA LEU A 566 -2.57 20.99 -13.80
C LEU A 566 -3.97 21.26 -13.22
N ILE A 567 -4.87 21.82 -14.04
CA ILE A 567 -6.19 22.33 -13.60
C ILE A 567 -7.29 21.32 -13.88
N GLU A 568 -7.31 20.74 -15.08
CA GLU A 568 -8.39 19.88 -15.55
C GLU A 568 -8.04 18.42 -15.25
N ASP A 569 -8.71 17.81 -14.27
CA ASP A 569 -8.55 16.38 -13.90
C ASP A 569 -7.08 15.91 -13.84
N PRO A 570 -6.21 16.57 -13.04
CA PRO A 570 -4.81 16.20 -13.00
C PRO A 570 -4.63 14.75 -12.52
N MET A 571 -3.56 14.09 -12.99
CA MET A 571 -3.15 12.80 -12.44
C MET A 571 -2.91 12.91 -10.93
N THR A 572 -3.39 11.93 -10.17
CA THR A 572 -3.21 11.90 -8.70
C THR A 572 -1.73 11.73 -8.32
N SER A 573 -1.38 12.02 -7.06
CA SER A 573 -0.03 11.80 -6.54
C SER A 573 -0.06 10.86 -5.33
N CYS A 574 0.92 9.95 -5.20
CA CYS A 574 1.00 9.06 -4.02
C CYS A 574 1.65 9.74 -2.82
N GLY A 575 2.93 10.11 -2.91
CA GLY A 575 3.70 10.69 -1.80
C GLY A 575 5.22 10.64 -1.99
N CYS A 576 5.71 9.86 -2.95
CA CYS A 576 7.14 9.71 -3.22
C CYS A 576 7.70 10.74 -4.22
N PHE A 577 6.95 11.80 -4.55
CA PHE A 577 7.39 12.85 -5.47
C PHE A 577 8.65 13.59 -4.99
N GLU A 578 9.52 13.95 -5.94
CA GLU A 578 10.72 14.75 -5.66
C GLU A 578 10.38 16.23 -5.50
N CYS A 579 9.41 16.69 -6.28
CA CYS A 579 8.94 18.07 -6.33
C CYS A 579 7.41 18.14 -6.29
N ILE A 580 6.89 19.28 -5.84
CA ILE A 580 5.49 19.65 -5.96
C ILE A 580 5.40 20.93 -6.79
N CYS A 581 4.50 20.93 -7.76
CA CYS A 581 4.07 22.10 -8.51
C CYS A 581 2.72 22.57 -7.96
N GLY A 582 2.59 23.86 -7.64
CA GLY A 582 1.36 24.47 -7.14
C GLY A 582 1.09 25.80 -7.81
N VAL A 583 -0.18 26.09 -8.10
CA VAL A 583 -0.59 27.36 -8.70
C VAL A 583 -0.34 28.53 -7.74
N GLU A 584 0.21 29.61 -8.27
CA GLU A 584 0.37 30.91 -7.61
C GLU A 584 -0.39 31.96 -8.45
N PRO A 585 -1.65 32.26 -8.10
CA PRO A 585 -2.51 33.08 -8.93
C PRO A 585 -2.03 34.53 -9.12
N ALA A 586 -1.36 35.13 -8.13
CA ALA A 586 -1.01 36.56 -8.20
C ALA A 586 0.01 36.85 -9.33
N SER A 587 0.89 35.89 -9.62
CA SER A 587 1.89 35.97 -10.69
C SER A 587 1.46 35.26 -11.97
N ASN A 588 0.20 34.81 -12.06
CA ASN A 588 -0.35 34.07 -13.19
C ASN A 588 0.50 32.82 -13.55
N GLY A 589 1.04 32.15 -12.54
CA GLY A 589 2.08 31.13 -12.71
C GLY A 589 1.99 29.99 -11.70
N VAL A 590 3.08 29.23 -11.61
CA VAL A 590 3.25 28.10 -10.70
C VAL A 590 4.57 28.20 -9.93
N VAL A 591 4.52 27.71 -8.70
CA VAL A 591 5.65 27.51 -7.79
C VAL A 591 6.05 26.04 -7.88
N VAL A 592 7.34 25.75 -8.03
CA VAL A 592 7.86 24.37 -7.96
C VAL A 592 8.83 24.26 -6.79
N VAL A 593 8.57 23.35 -5.85
CA VAL A 593 9.38 23.16 -4.63
C VAL A 593 9.81 21.70 -4.48
N ASN A 594 11.09 21.48 -4.19
CA ASN A 594 11.67 20.14 -3.96
C ASN A 594 11.60 19.72 -2.49
N ARG A 595 11.65 18.41 -2.24
CA ARG A 595 11.54 17.78 -0.91
C ARG A 595 12.58 18.27 0.09
N GLU A 596 13.77 18.60 -0.39
CA GLU A 596 14.92 19.01 0.42
C GLU A 596 14.70 20.40 1.02
N TYR A 597 14.02 21.29 0.30
CA TYR A 597 13.75 22.65 0.76
C TYR A 597 12.76 22.68 1.93
N LYS A 598 13.16 23.30 3.04
CA LYS A 598 12.36 23.39 4.29
C LYS A 598 11.74 24.75 4.55
N GLY A 599 12.06 25.74 3.71
CA GLY A 599 11.55 27.10 3.88
C GLY A 599 10.10 27.25 3.43
N MET A 600 9.57 28.44 3.67
CA MET A 600 8.25 28.84 3.16
C MET A 600 8.34 29.09 1.66
N THR A 601 7.25 28.83 0.94
CA THR A 601 7.10 29.16 -0.48
C THR A 601 6.07 30.29 -0.67
N PRO A 602 6.01 30.92 -1.86
CA PRO A 602 5.01 31.95 -2.15
C PRO A 602 3.56 31.48 -2.10
N THR A 603 3.30 30.17 -2.01
CA THR A 603 1.94 29.64 -1.78
C THR A 603 1.52 29.73 -0.31
N GLY A 604 2.37 30.23 0.58
CA GLY A 604 2.13 30.27 2.03
C GLY A 604 2.24 28.91 2.72
N MET A 605 2.86 27.92 2.05
CA MET A 605 3.07 26.57 2.58
C MET A 605 4.51 26.10 2.36
N THR A 606 4.99 25.26 3.28
CA THR A 606 6.22 24.48 3.13
C THR A 606 5.98 23.25 2.24
N PHE A 607 7.05 22.57 1.82
CA PHE A 607 6.92 21.30 1.08
C PHE A 607 6.07 20.26 1.83
N GLY A 608 6.22 20.15 3.15
CA GLY A 608 5.49 19.17 3.96
C GLY A 608 3.98 19.43 3.98
N GLU A 609 3.58 20.69 4.07
CA GLU A 609 2.17 21.10 4.00
C GLU A 609 1.59 20.86 2.60
N LEU A 610 2.33 21.24 1.55
CA LEU A 610 1.94 20.96 0.16
C LEU A 610 1.81 19.44 -0.11
N ALA A 611 2.73 18.63 0.43
CA ALA A 611 2.70 17.18 0.29
C ALA A 611 1.43 16.58 0.92
N SER A 612 1.00 17.12 2.06
CA SER A 612 -0.22 16.68 2.74
C SER A 612 -1.50 16.98 1.94
N MET A 613 -1.48 18.04 1.13
CA MET A 613 -2.61 18.41 0.27
C MET A 613 -2.61 17.66 -1.06
N THR A 614 -1.45 17.25 -1.57
CA THR A 614 -1.29 16.73 -2.93
C THR A 614 -1.24 15.19 -2.98
N GLY A 615 -0.73 14.55 -1.92
CA GLY A 615 -0.54 13.10 -1.84
C GLY A 615 -1.81 12.28 -1.60
N GLY A 616 -1.65 10.97 -1.43
CA GLY A 616 -2.73 10.05 -1.03
C GLY A 616 -3.62 9.52 -2.16
N GLY A 617 -3.29 9.80 -3.42
CA GLY A 617 -4.08 9.31 -4.55
C GLY A 617 -5.38 10.09 -4.79
N VAL A 618 -5.39 11.38 -4.46
CA VAL A 618 -6.51 12.31 -4.68
C VAL A 618 -6.23 13.20 -5.89
N GLN A 619 -7.27 13.59 -6.64
CA GLN A 619 -7.14 14.60 -7.69
C GLN A 619 -7.24 16.00 -7.08
N THR A 620 -6.17 16.77 -7.23
CA THR A 620 -6.05 18.11 -6.63
C THR A 620 -5.81 19.16 -7.71
N PRO A 621 -6.86 19.68 -8.37
CA PRO A 621 -6.74 20.77 -9.32
C PRO A 621 -5.88 21.92 -8.79
N GLY A 622 -4.85 22.31 -9.55
CA GLY A 622 -3.89 23.34 -9.17
C GLY A 622 -2.64 22.84 -8.44
N PHE A 623 -2.57 21.55 -8.08
CA PHE A 623 -1.41 20.95 -7.41
C PHE A 623 -1.06 19.58 -7.99
N MET A 624 0.23 19.31 -8.19
CA MET A 624 0.71 17.99 -8.60
C MET A 624 2.08 17.66 -8.03
N GLY A 625 2.30 16.40 -7.65
CA GLY A 625 3.61 15.84 -7.40
C GLY A 625 4.28 15.38 -8.70
N HIS A 626 5.58 15.62 -8.85
CA HIS A 626 6.35 15.15 -10.01
C HIS A 626 7.84 14.94 -9.68
N GLY A 627 8.56 14.29 -10.59
CA GLY A 627 10.02 14.16 -10.53
C GLY A 627 10.71 15.43 -11.07
N ARG A 628 11.98 15.63 -10.71
CA ARG A 628 12.79 16.79 -11.13
C ARG A 628 12.93 16.86 -12.66
N HIS A 629 13.09 15.70 -13.31
CA HIS A 629 13.20 15.60 -14.77
C HIS A 629 12.00 16.16 -15.53
N PHE A 630 10.79 16.05 -14.95
CA PHE A 630 9.58 16.50 -15.61
C PHE A 630 9.54 18.03 -15.76
N ILE A 631 10.27 18.79 -14.93
CA ILE A 631 10.29 20.26 -14.97
C ILE A 631 10.73 20.79 -16.35
N ALA A 632 11.72 20.14 -16.98
CA ALA A 632 12.24 20.56 -18.28
C ALA A 632 11.54 19.87 -19.47
N SER A 633 10.48 19.09 -19.22
CA SER A 633 9.73 18.40 -20.27
C SER A 633 8.97 19.38 -21.16
N LYS A 634 8.86 19.06 -22.46
CA LYS A 634 8.00 19.81 -23.40
C LYS A 634 6.51 19.64 -23.09
N LYS A 635 6.15 18.61 -22.31
CA LYS A 635 4.80 18.29 -21.86
C LYS A 635 4.51 18.74 -20.43
N PHE A 636 5.47 19.37 -19.75
CA PHE A 636 5.25 19.92 -18.41
C PHE A 636 4.12 20.94 -18.45
N ILE A 637 2.95 20.65 -17.86
CA ILE A 637 1.74 21.49 -17.82
C ILE A 637 1.47 22.25 -19.14
N SER A 638 1.69 21.59 -20.29
CA SER A 638 1.65 22.27 -21.59
C SER A 638 0.26 22.82 -21.92
N ALA A 639 -0.79 22.28 -21.29
CA ALA A 639 -2.16 22.78 -21.43
C ALA A 639 -2.35 24.19 -20.83
N GLU A 640 -1.56 24.57 -19.82
CA GLU A 640 -1.56 25.88 -19.17
C GLU A 640 -0.47 26.83 -19.72
N GLY A 641 0.35 26.39 -20.68
CA GLY A 641 1.41 27.18 -21.28
C GLY A 641 2.83 26.81 -20.85
N GLY A 642 2.97 25.68 -20.15
CA GLY A 642 4.25 25.02 -19.98
C GLY A 642 5.22 25.69 -19.02
N ILE A 643 6.51 25.47 -19.26
CA ILE A 643 7.58 25.95 -18.37
C ILE A 643 7.60 27.48 -18.18
N GLN A 644 7.03 28.26 -19.11
CA GLN A 644 6.89 29.71 -18.97
C GLN A 644 6.06 30.14 -17.76
N ARG A 645 5.26 29.22 -17.20
CA ARG A 645 4.48 29.45 -15.97
C ARG A 645 5.30 29.35 -14.70
N ILE A 646 6.50 28.79 -14.73
CA ILE A 646 7.30 28.62 -13.50
C ILE A 646 7.81 29.99 -13.06
N VAL A 647 7.31 30.49 -11.94
CA VAL A 647 7.63 31.83 -11.41
C VAL A 647 8.53 31.80 -10.18
N TRP A 648 8.57 30.66 -9.49
CA TRP A 648 9.41 30.49 -8.30
C TRP A 648 9.91 29.06 -8.17
N MET A 649 11.19 28.90 -7.84
CA MET A 649 11.84 27.64 -7.51
C MET A 649 12.95 27.85 -6.48
N PRO A 650 13.19 26.92 -5.55
CA PRO A 650 14.36 26.99 -4.68
C PRO A 650 15.65 27.05 -5.48
N LYS A 651 16.64 27.80 -5.01
CA LYS A 651 17.91 28.00 -5.72
C LYS A 651 18.61 26.68 -6.06
N GLU A 652 18.65 25.75 -5.12
CA GLU A 652 19.22 24.42 -5.32
C GLU A 652 18.55 23.69 -6.50
N LEU A 653 17.21 23.72 -6.57
CA LEU A 653 16.46 23.11 -7.65
C LEU A 653 16.71 23.82 -8.98
N LYS A 654 16.75 25.16 -8.98
CA LYS A 654 17.09 25.95 -10.17
C LYS A 654 18.46 25.57 -10.70
N ASP A 655 19.46 25.50 -9.85
CA ASP A 655 20.84 25.17 -10.23
C ASP A 655 20.92 23.74 -10.80
N ASP A 656 20.17 22.77 -10.24
CA ASP A 656 20.09 21.38 -10.70
C ASP A 656 19.43 21.23 -12.09
N VAL A 657 18.36 21.98 -12.37
CA VAL A 657 17.64 21.86 -13.66
C VAL A 657 18.06 22.89 -14.72
N ALA A 658 18.96 23.83 -14.39
CA ALA A 658 19.23 25.01 -15.21
C ALA A 658 19.57 24.68 -16.67
N ASP A 659 20.52 23.79 -16.90
CA ASP A 659 20.98 23.45 -18.25
C ASP A 659 19.84 22.89 -19.11
N ARG A 660 19.03 21.99 -18.55
CA ARG A 660 17.90 21.36 -19.24
C ARG A 660 16.75 22.34 -19.45
N LEU A 661 16.40 23.10 -18.41
CA LEU A 661 15.29 24.04 -18.44
C LEU A 661 15.56 25.21 -19.42
N ASN A 662 16.77 25.76 -19.41
CA ASN A 662 17.18 26.80 -20.36
C ASN A 662 17.23 26.27 -21.80
N LYS A 663 17.71 25.04 -22.01
CA LYS A 663 17.65 24.39 -23.32
C LYS A 663 16.20 24.27 -23.81
N THR A 664 15.29 23.79 -22.99
CA THR A 664 13.85 23.68 -23.35
C THR A 664 13.25 25.06 -23.62
N ALA A 665 13.54 26.07 -22.79
CA ALA A 665 13.04 27.43 -22.98
C ALA A 665 13.55 28.07 -24.29
N LYS A 666 14.81 27.83 -24.64
CA LYS A 666 15.39 28.25 -25.91
C LYS A 666 14.74 27.55 -27.09
N GLU A 667 14.54 26.24 -27.00
CA GLU A 667 13.92 25.44 -28.06
C GLU A 667 12.46 25.85 -28.34
N LEU A 668 11.67 26.07 -27.27
CA LEU A 668 10.23 26.33 -27.40
C LEU A 668 9.91 27.82 -27.60
N TYR A 669 10.67 28.72 -26.98
CA TYR A 669 10.31 30.14 -26.86
C TYR A 669 11.45 31.11 -27.22
N GLY A 670 12.66 30.61 -27.53
CA GLY A 670 13.81 31.46 -27.86
C GLY A 670 14.40 32.24 -26.68
N ILE A 671 14.15 31.80 -25.44
CA ILE A 671 14.67 32.44 -24.22
C ILE A 671 15.94 31.70 -23.76
N ASP A 672 17.09 32.37 -23.78
CA ASP A 672 18.38 31.74 -23.45
C ASP A 672 18.57 31.47 -21.94
N ASN A 673 18.22 32.44 -21.08
CA ASN A 673 18.46 32.36 -19.62
C ASN A 673 17.15 32.45 -18.86
N PHE A 674 16.21 31.54 -19.14
CA PHE A 674 14.89 31.55 -18.51
C PHE A 674 14.98 31.40 -16.99
N THR A 675 15.91 30.59 -16.47
CA THR A 675 16.10 30.42 -15.02
C THR A 675 16.42 31.71 -14.26
N ASP A 676 17.05 32.69 -14.91
CA ASP A 676 17.37 34.00 -14.28
C ASP A 676 16.14 34.89 -14.12
N MET A 677 15.04 34.54 -14.80
CA MET A 677 13.76 35.23 -14.72
C MET A 677 12.87 34.66 -13.61
N ILE A 678 13.18 33.47 -13.08
CA ILE A 678 12.41 32.76 -12.06
C ILE A 678 12.90 33.22 -10.68
N CYS A 679 12.00 33.57 -9.77
CA CYS A 679 12.35 33.97 -8.40
C CYS A 679 12.81 32.76 -7.56
N ASP A 680 13.54 33.00 -6.47
CA ASP A 680 13.98 31.97 -5.52
C ASP A 680 14.08 32.55 -4.10
N GLU A 681 14.35 31.70 -3.12
CA GLU A 681 14.40 32.06 -1.70
C GLU A 681 15.52 33.06 -1.35
N THR A 682 16.52 33.24 -2.22
CA THR A 682 17.58 34.23 -2.02
C THR A 682 17.16 35.64 -2.44
N ILE A 683 15.99 35.75 -3.08
CA ILE A 683 15.40 36.99 -3.59
C ILE A 683 14.16 37.34 -2.75
N ALA A 684 13.13 36.48 -2.78
CA ALA A 684 11.86 36.71 -2.09
C ALA A 684 11.07 35.41 -1.89
N CYS A 685 10.27 35.37 -0.82
CA CYS A 685 9.37 34.24 -0.53
C CYS A 685 7.90 34.66 -0.35
N ASP A 686 7.60 35.95 -0.19
CA ASP A 686 6.24 36.45 -0.17
C ASP A 686 5.77 36.83 -1.57
N THR A 687 4.46 36.72 -1.79
CA THR A 687 3.83 36.89 -3.10
C THR A 687 4.04 38.29 -3.70
N GLU A 688 4.05 39.34 -2.88
CA GLU A 688 4.16 40.72 -3.36
C GLU A 688 5.58 41.03 -3.86
N GLU A 689 6.60 40.65 -3.09
CA GLU A 689 7.99 40.81 -3.48
C GLU A 689 8.35 39.93 -4.69
N VAL A 690 7.81 38.72 -4.78
CA VAL A 690 7.94 37.85 -5.95
C VAL A 690 7.35 38.54 -7.19
N LEU A 691 6.13 39.07 -7.12
CA LEU A 691 5.50 39.76 -8.25
C LEU A 691 6.31 40.98 -8.71
N ASN A 692 6.89 41.74 -7.78
CA ASN A 692 7.75 42.87 -8.09
C ASN A 692 9.00 42.44 -8.86
N PHE A 693 9.67 41.36 -8.41
CA PHE A 693 10.83 40.80 -9.11
C PHE A 693 10.46 40.33 -10.53
N LEU A 694 9.36 39.59 -10.67
CA LEU A 694 8.91 39.08 -11.97
C LEU A 694 8.57 40.22 -12.94
N THR A 695 8.01 41.31 -12.43
CA THR A 695 7.72 42.53 -13.22
C THR A 695 9.01 43.19 -13.68
N GLU A 696 10.01 43.32 -12.81
CA GLU A 696 11.33 43.88 -13.17
C GLU A 696 12.02 43.03 -14.24
N LYS A 697 11.94 41.69 -14.13
CA LYS A 697 12.51 40.75 -15.10
C LYS A 697 11.72 40.63 -16.40
N GLY A 698 10.49 41.17 -16.46
CA GLY A 698 9.60 40.99 -17.60
C GLY A 698 9.22 39.53 -17.82
N HIS A 699 8.89 38.81 -16.74
CA HIS A 699 8.58 37.38 -16.79
C HIS A 699 7.40 37.08 -17.74
N PRO A 700 7.51 36.08 -18.64
CA PRO A 700 6.48 35.83 -19.66
C PRO A 700 5.10 35.51 -19.09
N ALA A 701 5.03 34.80 -17.95
CA ALA A 701 3.78 34.44 -17.27
C ALA A 701 2.84 35.64 -17.04
N LEU A 702 3.38 36.82 -16.77
CA LEU A 702 2.59 38.04 -16.46
C LEU A 702 1.78 38.56 -17.66
N THR A 703 2.13 38.13 -18.87
CA THR A 703 1.49 38.58 -20.13
C THR A 703 0.74 37.48 -20.87
N MET A 704 0.80 36.25 -20.35
CA MET A 704 0.02 35.13 -20.87
C MET A 704 -1.44 35.25 -20.44
N ASP A 705 -2.32 34.48 -21.09
CA ASP A 705 -3.70 34.35 -20.65
C ASP A 705 -3.77 33.91 -19.17
N PRO A 706 -4.83 34.26 -18.42
CA PRO A 706 -5.02 33.78 -17.06
C PRO A 706 -4.90 32.25 -16.98
N ILE A 707 -4.18 31.74 -15.99
CA ILE A 707 -4.04 30.30 -15.75
C ILE A 707 -5.35 29.65 -15.27
N MET A 708 -6.24 30.45 -14.67
CA MET A 708 -7.58 30.07 -14.20
C MET A 708 -8.60 31.19 -14.41
#